data_AF-T1HPU7-F1
#
_entry.id   AF-T1HPU7-F1
#
_cell.length_a   1.000
_cell.length_b   1.000
_cell.length_c   1.000
_cell.angle_alpha   90.00
_cell.angle_beta   90.00
_cell.angle_gamma   90.00
#
_symmetry.space_group_name_H-M   'P 1'
#
loop_
_entity.id
_entity.type
_entity.pdbx_description
1 polymer ?
#
loop_
_entity_poly.entity_id
_entity_poly.type
_entity_poly.pdbx_seq_one_letter_code
_entity_poly.pdbx_strand_id
1 'polypeptide(L)'
;MLNENKPFMGQSEVDIFPLQGKFQQPIRLYTHDDRPVTDREGFVLRNIIGKNLAEIDIENNNYQDIKGLNLVDALGRTVKDINFDPTVKPLYEISNEDPSQGIECHKLVYDINGNPLTDKFGRPLVSRNGKLYLVFGPRGDPVSDIAGRDVIDEFGKVVTRNKPLKDKNENILSMFDLDGRPLTDSDGFPLLDITGMKMIIFEENNPVSSLSGSDLFDADGIAQGEKDCDFTKRSRFVKSNITISTDTNEPAVAFDSHGYPLSDLLGNPLSFRNGTSMISYSSKKWIDFNGETTTILPRKVYDRFTLRGFKNSFGHPIRLFDDYGRPLTDVNGVPQRHASGLLMIKFDQSGAPISNWLNKPLYDANGQINGSSYFRPCLAVSKPNVVAKIQKGLARGVQYFESTGMPLTNALGYPLVNAREEPMIIFDKGGEPLHDFRKKVVYNALGLPAVSCLEFPLLGPGGIPIRLYDKEDRPLTDSTGLPLKDVRGRYMLRIYSKGMGIMDIKGREVYDKNGYSTKYLTHFNASGAASNIEKEDMVISVDGEPMFLYDEEGYPLTEQSGLVLSNRLGQSLIKSHEQGFSMTLDDKPVYDVKGRKCLKTFSRHLGLSIGLYDKNSRPLTDRYGSVLHTRKGKDLVIFDTCFRPVSALVGGELYDYKGMPLKHPFADPSRLAKNPAKQTPDGVQLFDCEDLPLTDASGFILYTSYGVPMVSFDVHGRIKCDHSGRPVFDIRGLAVSRSSGAWKDQCGKPYRLFNQSLPLTDEDGRELYDIKGKSLIHQDKIGRPVKTVQGSYVQDSKGRRFVDIHFKPIIMSNHVRKSPLLEEDKSALRLYDSDGNPLTDILGRPLVNSKGEFLINGKNGLHRLTDCKGKQIYDRFRMPLGCNPKSQIKVGEHYLVSITVPE
;
A
#
# COMPACT_ATOMS: atom_id res chain seq x y z
N MET A 1 -58.67 26.41 -6.30
CA MET A 1 -59.08 27.78 -6.68
C MET A 1 -57.81 28.57 -6.98
N LEU A 2 -57.65 28.94 -8.26
CA LEU A 2 -56.94 30.10 -8.86
C LEU A 2 -55.50 30.40 -8.34
N ASN A 3 -54.42 30.44 -9.12
CA ASN A 3 -54.28 30.84 -10.53
C ASN A 3 -53.11 30.11 -11.21
N GLU A 4 -53.32 29.72 -12.45
CA GLU A 4 -52.32 29.27 -13.42
C GLU A 4 -51.48 30.46 -13.90
N ASN A 5 -50.16 30.44 -13.69
CA ASN A 5 -49.25 31.33 -14.40
C ASN A 5 -49.03 30.79 -15.81
N LYS A 6 -49.90 31.22 -16.74
CA LYS A 6 -49.60 31.18 -18.17
C LYS A 6 -48.42 32.11 -18.50
N PRO A 7 -47.58 31.76 -19.48
CA PRO A 7 -46.51 32.61 -19.95
C PRO A 7 -47.10 33.86 -20.64
N PHE A 8 -46.53 35.03 -20.34
CA PHE A 8 -46.75 36.24 -21.12
C PHE A 8 -46.17 36.03 -22.53
N MET A 9 -46.98 35.52 -23.46
CA MET A 9 -46.83 35.80 -24.88
C MET A 9 -47.79 36.94 -25.23
N GLY A 10 -47.25 38.02 -25.77
CA GLY A 10 -48.05 39.06 -26.41
C GLY A 10 -47.63 40.49 -26.10
N GLN A 11 -46.44 40.90 -26.55
CA GLN A 11 -46.31 42.22 -27.18
C GLN A 11 -45.47 42.07 -28.44
N SER A 12 -46.06 42.53 -29.54
CA SER A 12 -45.55 42.58 -30.90
C SER A 12 -44.15 43.19 -31.00
N GLU A 13 -43.24 42.47 -31.65
CA GLU A 13 -42.06 43.06 -32.31
C GLU A 13 -42.54 44.08 -33.35
N VAL A 14 -42.63 45.34 -32.94
CA VAL A 14 -42.39 46.45 -33.86
C VAL A 14 -40.89 46.66 -33.81
N ASP A 15 -40.18 46.09 -34.78
CA ASP A 15 -38.77 46.40 -35.04
C ASP A 15 -38.66 47.91 -35.28
N ILE A 16 -38.20 48.63 -34.25
CA ILE A 16 -37.79 50.03 -34.40
C ILE A 16 -36.55 49.99 -35.28
N PHE A 17 -36.62 50.57 -36.47
CA PHE A 17 -35.51 50.70 -37.40
C PHE A 17 -34.25 51.25 -36.69
N PRO A 18 -33.04 50.86 -37.10
CA PRO A 18 -31.82 51.39 -36.51
C PRO A 18 -31.78 52.91 -36.65
N LEU A 19 -31.39 53.60 -35.58
CA LEU A 19 -31.23 55.05 -35.58
C LEU A 19 -30.02 55.41 -36.45
N GLN A 20 -30.26 56.20 -37.49
CA GLN A 20 -29.26 56.63 -38.46
C GLN A 20 -29.03 58.14 -38.38
N GLY A 21 -27.77 58.53 -38.31
CA GLY A 21 -27.35 59.93 -38.35
C GLY A 21 -27.00 60.36 -39.77
N LYS A 22 -26.02 61.27 -39.88
CA LYS A 22 -25.55 61.77 -41.17
C LYS A 22 -25.02 60.63 -42.04
N PHE A 23 -25.29 60.70 -43.35
CA PHE A 23 -24.85 59.71 -44.35
C PHE A 23 -25.31 58.27 -44.09
N GLN A 24 -26.48 58.08 -43.45
CA GLN A 24 -27.03 56.76 -43.10
C GLN A 24 -26.13 55.93 -42.16
N GLN A 25 -25.21 56.59 -41.44
CA GLN A 25 -24.36 55.91 -40.48
C GLN A 25 -25.09 55.64 -39.16
N PRO A 26 -24.86 54.49 -38.50
CA PRO A 26 -25.45 54.17 -37.20
C PRO A 26 -25.16 55.20 -36.12
N ILE A 27 -26.16 55.53 -35.30
CA ILE A 27 -26.01 56.37 -34.11
C ILE A 27 -25.42 55.56 -32.94
N ARG A 28 -24.32 56.05 -32.37
CA ARG A 28 -23.53 55.48 -31.27
C ARG A 28 -23.46 56.49 -30.12
N LEU A 29 -24.28 56.26 -29.11
CA LEU A 29 -24.42 57.16 -27.97
C LEU A 29 -24.06 56.46 -26.66
N TYR A 30 -23.55 57.25 -25.73
CA TYR A 30 -23.08 56.79 -24.44
C TYR A 30 -23.60 57.70 -23.33
N THR A 31 -23.72 57.13 -22.14
CA THR A 31 -23.85 57.90 -20.89
C THR A 31 -22.55 58.64 -20.57
N HIS A 32 -22.60 59.62 -19.67
CA HIS A 32 -21.39 60.29 -19.16
C HIS A 32 -20.39 59.33 -18.51
N ASP A 33 -20.88 58.24 -17.91
CA ASP A 33 -20.10 57.17 -17.26
C ASP A 33 -19.60 56.09 -18.25
N ASP A 34 -19.49 56.43 -19.53
CA ASP A 34 -18.89 55.59 -20.58
C ASP A 34 -19.71 54.38 -21.06
N ARG A 35 -20.91 54.16 -20.52
CA ARG A 35 -21.77 53.04 -20.93
C ARG A 35 -22.52 53.33 -22.23
N PRO A 36 -22.57 52.40 -23.20
CA PRO A 36 -23.36 52.55 -24.42
C PRO A 36 -24.86 52.47 -24.13
N VAL A 37 -25.64 53.28 -24.86
CA VAL A 37 -27.11 53.23 -24.86
C VAL A 37 -27.69 52.87 -26.22
N THR A 38 -26.85 52.82 -27.26
CA THR A 38 -27.16 52.22 -28.57
C THR A 38 -26.15 51.14 -28.92
N ASP A 39 -26.56 50.16 -29.72
CA ASP A 39 -25.65 49.14 -30.27
C ASP A 39 -24.87 49.65 -31.49
N ARG A 40 -24.01 48.80 -32.06
CA ARG A 40 -23.16 49.16 -33.19
C ARG A 40 -23.90 49.46 -34.50
N GLU A 41 -25.15 48.99 -34.62
CA GLU A 41 -26.04 49.17 -35.77
C GLU A 41 -27.02 50.33 -35.55
N GLY A 42 -27.05 50.93 -34.35
CA GLY A 42 -27.90 52.08 -34.02
C GLY A 42 -29.21 51.72 -33.33
N PHE A 43 -29.40 50.49 -32.85
CA PHE A 43 -30.58 50.15 -32.04
C PHE A 43 -30.42 50.64 -30.61
N VAL A 44 -31.48 51.20 -30.03
CA VAL A 44 -31.51 51.58 -28.62
C VAL A 44 -31.48 50.33 -27.76
N LEU A 45 -30.51 50.28 -26.85
CA LEU A 45 -30.33 49.18 -25.91
C LEU A 45 -31.43 49.18 -24.85
N ARG A 46 -31.77 47.99 -24.35
CA ARG A 46 -32.79 47.79 -23.31
C ARG A 46 -32.17 47.15 -22.08
N ASN A 47 -32.65 47.52 -20.90
CA ASN A 47 -32.31 46.80 -19.66
C ASN A 47 -33.04 45.45 -19.59
N ILE A 48 -32.71 44.65 -18.57
CA ILE A 48 -33.25 43.29 -18.38
C ILE A 48 -34.80 43.23 -18.26
N ILE A 49 -35.44 44.32 -17.82
CA ILE A 49 -36.90 44.43 -17.74
C ILE A 49 -37.54 44.96 -19.03
N GLY A 50 -36.75 45.13 -20.10
CA GLY A 50 -37.23 45.53 -21.43
C GLY A 50 -37.41 47.04 -21.66
N LYS A 51 -36.97 47.91 -20.74
CA LYS A 51 -37.05 49.37 -20.88
C LYS A 51 -35.86 49.90 -21.68
N ASN A 52 -36.12 50.77 -22.66
CA ASN A 52 -35.07 51.49 -23.41
C ASN A 52 -34.17 52.28 -22.47
N LEU A 53 -32.86 52.28 -22.72
CA LEU A 53 -31.86 53.02 -21.94
C LEU A 53 -31.76 54.50 -22.30
N ALA A 54 -32.38 54.91 -23.40
CA ALA A 54 -32.38 56.28 -23.90
C ALA A 54 -33.70 56.64 -24.58
N GLU A 55 -34.03 57.92 -24.54
CA GLU A 55 -35.04 58.58 -25.34
C GLU A 55 -34.33 59.46 -26.37
N ILE A 56 -34.45 59.09 -27.65
CA ILE A 56 -33.71 59.71 -28.75
C ILE A 56 -34.71 60.20 -29.80
N ASP A 57 -34.66 61.50 -30.06
CA ASP A 57 -35.37 62.17 -31.14
C ASP A 57 -34.35 62.89 -32.02
N ILE A 58 -34.06 62.28 -33.17
CA ILE A 58 -33.05 62.76 -34.12
C ILE A 58 -33.50 64.08 -34.76
N GLU A 59 -34.80 64.23 -35.05
CA GLU A 59 -35.34 65.42 -35.72
C GLU A 59 -35.24 66.65 -34.82
N ASN A 60 -35.48 66.48 -33.53
CA ASN A 60 -35.42 67.55 -32.53
C ASN A 60 -34.08 67.65 -31.80
N ASN A 61 -33.05 66.89 -32.22
CA ASN A 61 -31.74 66.81 -31.57
C ASN A 61 -31.82 66.55 -30.05
N ASN A 62 -32.77 65.72 -29.63
CA ASN A 62 -32.93 65.35 -28.23
C ASN A 62 -32.30 63.97 -27.97
N TYR A 63 -31.24 63.93 -27.16
CA TYR A 63 -30.51 62.71 -26.84
C TYR A 63 -30.39 62.59 -25.32
N GLN A 64 -31.33 61.92 -24.68
CA GLN A 64 -31.38 61.81 -23.21
C GLN A 64 -31.36 60.34 -22.75
N ASP A 65 -30.71 60.09 -21.61
CA ASP A 65 -30.81 58.80 -20.92
C ASP A 65 -32.16 58.66 -20.19
N ILE A 66 -32.40 57.49 -19.59
CA ILE A 66 -33.62 57.23 -18.80
C ILE A 66 -33.83 58.14 -17.58
N LYS A 67 -32.82 58.93 -17.19
CA LYS A 67 -32.87 59.89 -16.08
C LYS A 67 -33.02 61.34 -16.58
N GLY A 68 -33.13 61.56 -17.89
CA GLY A 68 -33.22 62.88 -18.51
C GLY A 68 -31.88 63.61 -18.63
N LEU A 69 -30.75 62.92 -18.46
CA LEU A 69 -29.42 63.49 -18.65
C LEU A 69 -29.01 63.41 -20.12
N ASN A 70 -28.29 64.43 -20.60
CA ASN A 70 -27.80 64.45 -21.98
C ASN A 70 -26.81 63.31 -22.23
N LEU A 71 -27.01 62.60 -23.33
CA LEU A 71 -26.06 61.61 -23.83
C LEU A 71 -24.88 62.28 -24.51
N VAL A 72 -23.81 61.51 -24.66
CA VAL A 72 -22.59 61.93 -25.35
C VAL A 72 -22.26 61.03 -26.53
N ASP A 73 -21.52 61.57 -27.49
CA ASP A 73 -20.95 60.79 -28.57
C ASP A 73 -19.71 60.00 -28.09
N ALA A 74 -19.11 59.22 -29.00
CA ALA A 74 -17.91 58.43 -28.72
C ALA A 74 -16.69 59.27 -28.28
N LEU A 75 -16.68 60.59 -28.52
CA LEU A 75 -15.62 61.50 -28.06
C LEU A 75 -15.99 62.23 -26.76
N GLY A 76 -17.14 61.89 -26.16
CA GLY A 76 -17.61 62.48 -24.90
C GLY A 76 -18.24 63.86 -25.02
N ARG A 77 -18.62 64.28 -26.24
CA ARG A 77 -19.26 65.58 -26.50
C ARG A 77 -20.78 65.44 -26.36
N THR A 78 -21.46 66.47 -25.89
CA THR A 78 -22.94 66.52 -25.82
C THR A 78 -23.52 67.27 -27.00
N VAL A 79 -24.82 67.19 -27.25
CA VAL A 79 -25.52 67.92 -28.33
C VAL A 79 -25.35 69.45 -28.29
N LYS A 80 -24.93 70.03 -27.16
CA LYS A 80 -24.60 71.46 -27.04
C LYS A 80 -23.25 71.83 -27.67
N ASP A 81 -22.39 70.84 -27.92
CA ASP A 81 -21.11 71.02 -28.60
C ASP A 81 -21.33 71.07 -30.12
N ILE A 82 -20.76 72.07 -30.77
CA ILE A 82 -20.85 72.23 -32.24
C ILE A 82 -20.25 71.06 -33.01
N ASN A 83 -19.31 70.32 -32.39
CA ASN A 83 -18.65 69.17 -32.98
C ASN A 83 -19.28 67.84 -32.59
N PHE A 84 -20.41 67.85 -31.87
CA PHE A 84 -21.13 66.63 -31.53
C PHE A 84 -21.46 65.82 -32.78
N ASP A 85 -20.99 64.58 -32.81
CA ASP A 85 -21.25 63.67 -33.91
C ASP A 85 -21.57 62.27 -33.36
N PRO A 86 -22.87 61.93 -33.29
CA PRO A 86 -23.31 60.65 -32.75
C PRO A 86 -23.04 59.49 -33.71
N THR A 87 -22.43 59.70 -34.89
CA THR A 87 -22.04 58.61 -35.80
C THR A 87 -20.59 58.17 -35.65
N VAL A 88 -19.82 58.86 -34.79
CA VAL A 88 -18.41 58.55 -34.55
C VAL A 88 -18.26 57.18 -33.88
N LYS A 89 -17.30 56.39 -34.38
CA LYS A 89 -16.94 55.08 -33.80
C LYS A 89 -16.09 55.28 -32.53
N PRO A 90 -16.19 54.38 -31.53
CA PRO A 90 -15.28 54.38 -30.39
C PRO A 90 -13.81 54.22 -30.82
N LEU A 91 -12.91 54.82 -30.05
CA LEU A 91 -11.46 54.77 -30.30
C LEU A 91 -10.90 53.46 -29.73
N TYR A 92 -10.46 52.53 -30.58
CA TYR A 92 -9.90 51.24 -30.15
C TYR A 92 -8.41 51.37 -29.78
N GLU A 93 -8.04 51.16 -28.51
CA GLU A 93 -6.71 51.48 -27.95
C GLU A 93 -5.51 50.69 -28.53
N ILE A 94 -5.71 49.51 -29.15
CA ILE A 94 -4.60 48.55 -29.36
C ILE A 94 -4.33 48.21 -30.85
N SER A 95 -5.30 48.38 -31.77
CA SER A 95 -5.12 47.94 -33.16
C SER A 95 -5.94 48.67 -34.23
N ASN A 96 -6.75 49.68 -33.89
CA ASN A 96 -7.82 50.21 -34.75
C ASN A 96 -8.88 49.17 -35.22
N GLU A 97 -8.81 47.93 -34.74
CA GLU A 97 -9.78 46.87 -35.03
C GLU A 97 -10.79 46.75 -33.88
N ASP A 98 -12.03 46.39 -34.22
CA ASP A 98 -13.12 46.26 -33.27
C ASP A 98 -12.93 44.99 -32.40
N PRO A 99 -12.79 45.11 -31.07
CA PRO A 99 -12.53 43.96 -30.19
C PRO A 99 -13.75 43.03 -30.05
N SER A 100 -14.91 43.40 -30.58
CA SER A 100 -16.09 42.52 -30.70
C SER A 100 -16.10 41.68 -31.99
N GLN A 101 -15.18 41.92 -32.92
CA GLN A 101 -15.17 41.27 -34.23
C GLN A 101 -14.88 39.76 -34.10
N GLY A 102 -15.81 38.93 -34.57
CA GLY A 102 -15.73 37.46 -34.46
C GLY A 102 -16.20 36.89 -33.12
N ILE A 103 -16.69 37.73 -32.19
CA ILE A 103 -17.23 37.31 -30.89
C ILE A 103 -18.77 37.37 -30.95
N GLU A 104 -19.41 36.20 -31.00
CA GLU A 104 -20.87 36.07 -30.89
C GLU A 104 -21.21 35.27 -29.64
N CYS A 105 -21.65 35.97 -28.59
CA CYS A 105 -22.33 35.31 -27.49
C CYS A 105 -23.72 34.95 -28.01
N HIS A 106 -24.06 33.69 -28.24
CA HIS A 106 -25.40 33.31 -28.74
C HIS A 106 -26.56 33.60 -27.74
N LYS A 107 -26.41 34.57 -26.83
CA LYS A 107 -27.33 34.96 -25.75
C LYS A 107 -27.22 36.44 -25.40
N LEU A 108 -28.36 37.05 -25.05
CA LEU A 108 -28.42 38.34 -24.36
C LEU A 108 -27.99 38.16 -22.90
N VAL A 109 -27.00 38.95 -22.46
CA VAL A 109 -26.52 38.95 -21.08
C VAL A 109 -26.49 40.36 -20.50
N TYR A 110 -26.70 40.41 -19.19
CA TYR A 110 -26.77 41.63 -18.40
C TYR A 110 -25.81 41.56 -17.20
N ASP A 111 -25.40 42.72 -16.70
CA ASP A 111 -24.74 42.81 -15.39
C ASP A 111 -25.73 42.56 -14.26
N ILE A 112 -25.23 42.39 -13.02
CA ILE A 112 -26.08 42.18 -11.83
C ILE A 112 -27.10 43.30 -11.59
N ASN A 113 -26.91 44.49 -12.19
CA ASN A 113 -27.81 45.62 -12.07
C ASN A 113 -28.83 45.68 -13.23
N GLY A 114 -28.83 44.68 -14.12
CA GLY A 114 -29.76 44.58 -15.24
C GLY A 114 -29.40 45.44 -16.46
N ASN A 115 -28.17 45.97 -16.54
CA ASN A 115 -27.71 46.67 -17.73
C ASN A 115 -27.17 45.69 -18.77
N PRO A 116 -27.45 45.90 -20.07
CA PRO A 116 -26.99 45.00 -21.12
C PRO A 116 -25.46 45.01 -21.21
N LEU A 117 -24.89 43.83 -21.43
CA LEU A 117 -23.48 43.60 -21.73
C LEU A 117 -23.26 43.11 -23.17
N THR A 118 -24.33 42.67 -23.83
CA THR A 118 -24.38 42.33 -25.26
C THR A 118 -25.56 43.03 -25.93
N ASP A 119 -25.49 43.19 -27.24
CA ASP A 119 -26.63 43.64 -28.05
C ASP A 119 -27.65 42.51 -28.31
N LYS A 120 -28.71 42.82 -29.07
CA LYS A 120 -29.80 41.88 -29.39
C LYS A 120 -29.36 40.69 -30.26
N PHE A 121 -28.22 40.81 -30.93
CA PHE A 121 -27.60 39.73 -31.70
C PHE A 121 -26.53 38.99 -30.89
N GLY A 122 -26.36 39.35 -29.61
CA GLY A 122 -25.42 38.71 -28.71
C GLY A 122 -23.97 39.15 -28.90
N ARG A 123 -23.73 40.28 -29.56
CA ARG A 123 -22.38 40.84 -29.75
C ARG A 123 -22.03 41.70 -28.54
N PRO A 124 -20.81 41.62 -27.99
CA PRO A 124 -20.47 42.33 -26.77
C PRO A 124 -20.43 43.85 -26.94
N LEU A 125 -20.84 44.55 -25.89
CA LEU A 125 -20.83 46.00 -25.84
C LEU A 125 -19.47 46.53 -25.39
N VAL A 126 -19.06 47.65 -26.00
CA VAL A 126 -17.81 48.34 -25.73
C VAL A 126 -18.07 49.74 -25.17
N SER A 127 -17.10 50.26 -24.43
CA SER A 127 -17.09 51.64 -23.94
C SER A 127 -16.67 52.62 -25.06
N ARG A 128 -16.68 53.94 -24.81
CA ARG A 128 -16.24 54.95 -25.80
C ARG A 128 -14.79 54.77 -26.24
N ASN A 129 -13.97 54.19 -25.37
CA ASN A 129 -12.56 53.87 -25.62
C ASN A 129 -12.38 52.43 -26.12
N GLY A 130 -13.44 51.78 -26.57
CA GLY A 130 -13.36 50.44 -27.16
C GLY A 130 -13.11 49.30 -26.16
N LYS A 131 -13.21 49.54 -24.85
CA LYS A 131 -13.04 48.48 -23.84
C LYS A 131 -14.32 47.64 -23.72
N LEU A 132 -14.20 46.31 -23.79
CA LEU A 132 -15.32 45.39 -23.58
C LEU A 132 -15.85 45.49 -22.15
N TYR A 133 -17.17 45.49 -21.96
CA TYR A 133 -17.82 45.41 -20.64
C TYR A 133 -17.99 43.98 -20.11
N LEU A 134 -17.75 43.01 -20.98
CA LEU A 134 -17.95 41.59 -20.72
C LEU A 134 -16.62 40.86 -20.77
N VAL A 135 -16.34 40.06 -19.74
CA VAL A 135 -15.21 39.14 -19.69
C VAL A 135 -15.70 37.79 -20.18
N PHE A 136 -15.07 37.32 -21.25
CA PHE A 136 -15.32 36.01 -21.78
C PHE A 136 -14.42 35.00 -21.10
N GLY A 137 -15.02 33.86 -20.77
CA GLY A 137 -14.29 32.70 -20.36
C GLY A 137 -13.57 32.06 -21.55
N PRO A 138 -12.74 31.05 -21.24
CA PRO A 138 -12.01 30.25 -22.21
C PRO A 138 -12.89 29.81 -23.40
N ARG A 139 -14.19 29.51 -23.21
CA ARG A 139 -15.05 28.99 -24.30
C ARG A 139 -15.83 30.07 -25.05
N GLY A 140 -15.40 31.34 -24.94
CA GLY A 140 -16.19 32.47 -25.43
C GLY A 140 -17.51 32.67 -24.70
N ASP A 141 -17.71 32.00 -23.55
CA ASP A 141 -18.89 32.16 -22.72
C ASP A 141 -18.78 33.42 -21.84
N PRO A 142 -19.86 34.17 -21.64
CA PRO A 142 -19.87 35.31 -20.73
C PRO A 142 -19.65 34.81 -19.30
N VAL A 143 -18.54 35.18 -18.68
CA VAL A 143 -18.16 34.72 -17.34
C VAL A 143 -18.46 35.78 -16.29
N SER A 144 -17.97 36.99 -16.51
CA SER A 144 -18.14 38.10 -15.57
C SER A 144 -18.25 39.42 -16.30
N ASP A 145 -18.69 40.46 -15.60
CA ASP A 145 -18.44 41.82 -16.07
C ASP A 145 -16.95 42.19 -15.88
N ILE A 146 -16.55 43.37 -16.36
CA ILE A 146 -15.20 43.91 -16.17
C ILE A 146 -14.76 44.10 -14.71
N ALA A 147 -15.71 44.09 -13.77
CA ALA A 147 -15.44 44.21 -12.35
C ALA A 147 -15.36 42.83 -11.67
N GLY A 148 -15.45 41.73 -12.43
CA GLY A 148 -15.40 40.36 -11.91
C GLY A 148 -16.71 39.85 -11.30
N ARG A 149 -17.82 40.58 -11.48
CA ARG A 149 -19.14 40.21 -10.94
C ARG A 149 -19.87 39.28 -11.89
N ASP A 150 -20.81 38.50 -11.35
CA ASP A 150 -21.61 37.56 -12.11
C ASP A 150 -22.42 38.25 -13.22
N VAL A 151 -22.64 37.54 -14.31
CA VAL A 151 -23.50 37.98 -15.41
C VAL A 151 -24.77 37.14 -15.41
N ILE A 152 -25.88 37.77 -15.75
CA ILE A 152 -27.22 37.16 -15.70
C ILE A 152 -27.83 37.12 -17.10
N ASP A 153 -28.66 36.11 -17.37
CA ASP A 153 -29.44 36.03 -18.61
C ASP A 153 -30.69 36.93 -18.54
N GLU A 154 -31.46 36.96 -19.62
CA GLU A 154 -32.74 37.70 -19.71
C GLU A 154 -33.78 37.30 -18.65
N PHE A 155 -33.62 36.14 -17.99
CA PHE A 155 -34.48 35.68 -16.91
C PHE A 155 -33.92 36.00 -15.51
N GLY A 156 -32.80 36.73 -15.44
CA GLY A 156 -32.14 37.10 -14.18
C GLY A 156 -31.35 35.95 -13.55
N LYS A 157 -31.09 34.86 -14.28
CA LYS A 157 -30.34 33.72 -13.78
C LYS A 157 -28.85 33.91 -14.07
N VAL A 158 -28.01 33.67 -13.05
CA VAL A 158 -26.55 33.69 -13.20
C VAL A 158 -26.11 32.68 -14.29
N VAL A 159 -25.38 33.20 -15.27
CA VAL A 159 -24.89 32.46 -16.45
C VAL A 159 -23.53 31.83 -16.17
N THR A 160 -22.77 32.37 -15.21
CA THR A 160 -21.36 32.07 -14.94
C THR A 160 -21.11 30.58 -14.63
N ARG A 161 -20.16 29.96 -15.35
CA ARG A 161 -19.72 28.58 -15.08
C ARG A 161 -18.21 28.44 -14.78
N ASN A 162 -17.35 29.38 -15.19
CA ASN A 162 -15.90 29.28 -15.01
C ASN A 162 -15.26 30.67 -14.77
N LYS A 163 -14.92 31.01 -13.53
CA LYS A 163 -14.19 32.27 -13.22
C LYS A 163 -12.67 32.08 -13.38
N PRO A 164 -11.91 33.17 -13.65
CA PRO A 164 -10.46 33.12 -13.56
C PRO A 164 -10.05 32.78 -12.12
N LEU A 165 -8.97 32.00 -11.97
CA LEU A 165 -8.41 31.66 -10.68
C LEU A 165 -7.67 32.87 -10.12
N LYS A 166 -8.06 33.29 -8.92
CA LYS A 166 -7.49 34.44 -8.24
C LYS A 166 -7.15 34.12 -6.78
N ASP A 167 -6.16 34.83 -6.24
CA ASP A 167 -5.90 34.85 -4.80
C ASP A 167 -6.96 35.71 -4.05
N LYS A 168 -6.80 35.82 -2.73
CA LYS A 168 -7.69 36.64 -1.88
C LYS A 168 -7.61 38.14 -2.18
N ASN A 169 -6.60 38.60 -2.89
CA ASN A 169 -6.36 39.99 -3.26
C ASN A 169 -6.76 40.28 -4.73
N GLU A 170 -7.49 39.36 -5.38
CA GLU A 170 -7.90 39.44 -6.78
C GLU A 170 -6.74 39.37 -7.80
N ASN A 171 -5.56 38.90 -7.40
CA ASN A 171 -4.44 38.63 -8.32
C ASN A 171 -4.64 37.31 -9.06
N ILE A 172 -4.38 37.32 -10.36
CA ILE A 172 -4.46 36.13 -11.23
C ILE A 172 -3.43 35.07 -10.81
N LEU A 173 -3.88 33.82 -10.75
CA LEU A 173 -3.02 32.66 -10.48
C LEU A 173 -2.50 32.04 -11.77
N SER A 174 -1.19 31.84 -11.85
CA SER A 174 -0.48 31.09 -12.89
C SER A 174 0.00 29.75 -12.34
N MET A 175 -0.50 28.65 -12.89
CA MET A 175 -0.19 27.30 -12.43
C MET A 175 0.43 26.46 -13.55
N PHE A 176 1.37 25.58 -13.18
CA PHE A 176 2.08 24.69 -14.09
C PHE A 176 2.04 23.25 -13.58
N ASP A 177 2.16 22.29 -14.48
CA ASP A 177 2.43 20.90 -14.12
C ASP A 177 3.93 20.67 -13.85
N LEU A 178 4.28 19.42 -13.51
CA LEU A 178 5.66 19.00 -13.25
C LEU A 178 6.59 19.24 -14.44
N ASP A 179 6.11 19.04 -15.66
CA ASP A 179 6.86 19.26 -16.90
C ASP A 179 6.98 20.76 -17.25
N GLY A 180 6.35 21.63 -16.44
CA GLY A 180 6.32 23.06 -16.65
C GLY A 180 5.35 23.49 -17.74
N ARG A 181 4.38 22.66 -18.13
CA ARG A 181 3.29 23.06 -19.03
C ARG A 181 2.29 23.93 -18.25
N PRO A 182 1.77 25.00 -18.85
CA PRO A 182 0.77 25.83 -18.18
C PRO A 182 -0.52 25.05 -17.98
N LEU A 183 -1.15 25.25 -16.84
CA LEU A 183 -2.48 24.73 -16.48
C LEU A 183 -3.54 25.84 -16.50
N THR A 184 -3.11 27.10 -16.48
CA THR A 184 -3.92 28.30 -16.68
C THR A 184 -3.40 29.13 -17.85
N ASP A 185 -4.27 29.88 -18.51
CA ASP A 185 -3.84 30.89 -19.49
C ASP A 185 -3.31 32.17 -18.80
N SER A 186 -2.95 33.18 -19.61
CA SER A 186 -2.41 34.45 -19.11
C SER A 186 -3.40 35.28 -18.27
N ASP A 187 -4.70 34.98 -18.38
CA ASP A 187 -5.78 35.66 -17.68
C ASP A 187 -6.26 34.87 -16.45
N GLY A 188 -5.63 33.73 -16.16
CA GLY A 188 -5.90 32.89 -14.99
C GLY A 188 -7.00 31.87 -15.19
N PHE A 189 -7.48 31.66 -16.42
CA PHE A 189 -8.49 30.65 -16.68
C PHE A 189 -7.87 29.26 -16.79
N PRO A 190 -8.48 28.22 -16.18
CA PRO A 190 -8.03 26.86 -16.37
C PRO A 190 -8.07 26.44 -17.84
N LEU A 191 -6.94 25.95 -18.34
CA LEU A 191 -6.84 25.43 -19.70
C LEU A 191 -7.68 24.16 -19.85
N LEU A 192 -8.10 23.92 -21.10
CA LEU A 192 -8.92 22.78 -21.46
C LEU A 192 -8.16 21.89 -22.46
N ASP A 193 -8.30 20.58 -22.29
CA ASP A 193 -7.80 19.64 -23.30
C ASP A 193 -8.73 19.62 -24.53
N ILE A 194 -8.36 18.86 -25.56
CA ILE A 194 -9.16 18.70 -26.78
C ILE A 194 -10.57 18.18 -26.48
N THR A 195 -10.75 17.39 -25.40
CA THR A 195 -12.05 16.86 -24.96
C THR A 195 -12.90 17.89 -24.18
N GLY A 196 -12.34 19.07 -23.90
CA GLY A 196 -12.98 20.10 -23.09
C GLY A 196 -12.95 19.79 -21.59
N MET A 197 -12.09 18.89 -21.13
CA MET A 197 -11.80 18.63 -19.72
C MET A 197 -10.81 19.67 -19.20
N LYS A 198 -10.99 20.13 -17.96
CA LYS A 198 -10.04 21.06 -17.34
C LYS A 198 -8.73 20.34 -17.07
N MET A 199 -7.63 21.03 -17.36
CA MET A 199 -6.27 20.59 -17.04
C MET A 199 -5.99 20.60 -15.52
N ILE A 200 -6.90 21.17 -14.72
CA ILE A 200 -6.83 21.25 -13.25
C ILE A 200 -8.03 20.52 -12.63
N ILE A 201 -7.76 19.72 -11.59
CA ILE A 201 -8.74 19.07 -10.73
C ILE A 201 -9.03 19.99 -9.54
N PHE A 202 -10.31 20.11 -9.20
CA PHE A 202 -10.78 20.94 -8.10
C PHE A 202 -11.46 20.09 -7.02
N GLU A 203 -11.12 20.34 -5.76
CA GLU A 203 -11.86 19.87 -4.60
C GLU A 203 -12.44 21.08 -3.86
N GLU A 204 -13.76 21.11 -3.67
CA GLU A 204 -14.45 22.23 -2.99
C GLU A 204 -14.11 23.62 -3.59
N ASN A 205 -13.91 23.68 -4.92
CA ASN A 205 -13.45 24.84 -5.69
C ASN A 205 -11.98 25.26 -5.51
N ASN A 206 -11.18 24.50 -4.76
CA ASN A 206 -9.74 24.70 -4.67
C ASN A 206 -9.00 23.81 -5.67
N PRO A 207 -8.03 24.35 -6.42
CA PRO A 207 -7.19 23.55 -7.30
C PRO A 207 -6.25 22.68 -6.45
N VAL A 208 -6.30 21.36 -6.68
CA VAL A 208 -5.55 20.38 -5.88
C VAL A 208 -4.48 19.62 -6.66
N SER A 209 -4.69 19.40 -7.96
CA SER A 209 -3.77 18.65 -8.82
C SER A 209 -4.08 18.91 -10.29
N SER A 210 -3.15 18.52 -11.16
CA SER A 210 -3.38 18.51 -12.61
C SER A 210 -4.31 17.36 -13.03
N LEU A 211 -4.80 17.39 -14.26
CA LEU A 211 -5.60 16.30 -14.85
C LEU A 211 -4.82 14.97 -14.93
N SER A 212 -3.49 15.02 -14.96
CA SER A 212 -2.64 13.82 -14.91
C SER A 212 -2.36 13.33 -13.49
N GLY A 213 -2.85 14.04 -12.46
CA GLY A 213 -2.70 13.69 -11.05
C GLY A 213 -1.41 14.21 -10.40
N SER A 214 -0.63 15.04 -11.09
CA SER A 214 0.57 15.67 -10.53
C SER A 214 0.25 16.88 -9.64
N ASP A 215 1.18 17.20 -8.72
CA ASP A 215 1.12 18.42 -7.91
C ASP A 215 1.14 19.68 -8.80
N LEU A 216 0.60 20.78 -8.28
CA LEU A 216 0.61 22.07 -8.95
C LEU A 216 1.89 22.83 -8.62
N PHE A 217 2.48 23.49 -9.62
CA PHE A 217 3.71 24.26 -9.49
C PHE A 217 3.50 25.73 -9.83
N ASP A 218 4.22 26.61 -9.15
CA ASP A 218 4.29 28.03 -9.53
C ASP A 218 5.25 28.26 -10.71
N ALA A 219 5.41 29.53 -11.11
CA ALA A 219 6.29 29.91 -12.23
C ALA A 219 7.78 29.63 -11.98
N ASP A 220 8.22 29.52 -10.72
CA ASP A 220 9.59 29.19 -10.34
C ASP A 220 9.82 27.66 -10.24
N GLY A 221 8.75 26.88 -10.34
CA GLY A 221 8.78 25.42 -10.23
C GLY A 221 8.73 24.91 -8.80
N ILE A 222 8.17 25.69 -7.88
CA ILE A 222 7.96 25.32 -6.47
C ILE A 222 6.57 24.66 -6.33
N ALA A 223 6.52 23.50 -5.68
CA ALA A 223 5.30 22.70 -5.56
C ALA A 223 4.29 23.27 -4.54
N GLN A 224 3.01 23.01 -4.79
CA GLN A 224 1.91 23.35 -3.89
C GLN A 224 2.12 22.70 -2.51
N GLY A 225 2.22 23.52 -1.46
CA GLY A 225 2.46 23.06 -0.09
C GLY A 225 3.88 23.28 0.42
N GLU A 226 4.82 23.65 -0.46
CA GLU A 226 6.12 24.16 -0.05
C GLU A 226 6.02 25.63 0.39
N LYS A 227 6.90 26.04 1.32
CA LYS A 227 6.78 27.32 2.05
C LYS A 227 6.82 28.57 1.15
N ASP A 228 7.47 28.47 0.00
CA ASP A 228 7.77 29.60 -0.89
C ASP A 228 6.98 29.55 -2.21
N CYS A 229 6.00 28.65 -2.33
CA CYS A 229 5.15 28.53 -3.51
C CYS A 229 4.26 29.78 -3.67
N ASP A 230 4.35 30.44 -4.82
CA ASP A 230 3.59 31.66 -5.13
C ASP A 230 3.00 31.62 -6.53
N PHE A 231 1.74 31.18 -6.62
CA PHE A 231 0.99 31.16 -7.87
C PHE A 231 0.68 32.54 -8.47
N THR A 232 0.90 33.65 -7.74
CA THR A 232 0.69 34.99 -8.32
C THR A 232 1.84 35.41 -9.24
N LYS A 233 2.99 34.73 -9.15
CA LYS A 233 4.12 34.94 -10.06
C LYS A 233 3.77 34.52 -11.48
N ARG A 234 3.98 35.43 -12.42
CA ARG A 234 3.83 35.16 -13.85
C ARG A 234 5.12 34.58 -14.41
N SER A 235 4.99 33.59 -15.30
CA SER A 235 6.11 33.14 -16.13
C SER A 235 6.63 34.31 -16.98
N ARG A 236 7.89 34.19 -17.45
CA ARG A 236 8.45 35.06 -18.50
C ARG A 236 7.72 34.81 -19.82
N PHE A 237 6.48 35.30 -19.92
CA PHE A 237 5.68 35.25 -21.12
C PHE A 237 6.36 36.07 -22.22
N VAL A 238 6.80 35.41 -23.28
CA VAL A 238 7.10 36.08 -24.54
C VAL A 238 5.77 36.21 -25.27
N LYS A 239 5.18 37.41 -25.23
CA LYS A 239 3.94 37.67 -25.96
C LYS A 239 4.21 37.48 -27.45
N SER A 240 3.70 36.39 -28.02
CA SER A 240 3.77 36.13 -29.46
C SER A 240 2.77 37.03 -30.17
N ASN A 241 3.19 37.71 -31.24
CA ASN A 241 2.30 38.44 -32.13
C ASN A 241 1.61 37.51 -33.16
N ILE A 242 1.80 36.20 -33.03
CA ILE A 242 1.28 35.19 -33.95
C ILE A 242 0.09 34.52 -33.29
N THR A 243 -1.09 34.72 -33.85
CA THR A 243 -2.31 33.97 -33.52
C THR A 243 -2.42 32.76 -34.43
N ILE A 244 -2.79 31.61 -33.86
CA ILE A 244 -2.98 30.38 -34.62
C ILE A 244 -4.25 30.50 -35.47
N SER A 245 -4.11 30.18 -36.76
CA SER A 245 -5.21 30.12 -37.71
C SER A 245 -5.19 28.82 -38.51
N THR A 246 -6.35 28.45 -39.06
CA THR A 246 -6.49 27.35 -40.03
C THR A 246 -5.82 27.69 -41.37
N ASP A 247 -5.73 26.72 -42.27
CA ASP A 247 -5.28 26.94 -43.65
C ASP A 247 -6.19 27.93 -44.42
N THR A 248 -7.44 28.11 -43.97
CA THR A 248 -8.40 29.09 -44.47
C THR A 248 -8.34 30.44 -43.75
N ASN A 249 -7.34 30.64 -42.89
CA ASN A 249 -7.08 31.84 -42.10
C ASN A 249 -8.17 32.18 -41.07
N GLU A 250 -8.91 31.18 -40.59
CA GLU A 250 -9.87 31.33 -39.49
C GLU A 250 -9.17 31.17 -38.14
N PRO A 251 -9.54 31.93 -37.09
CA PRO A 251 -8.99 31.75 -35.74
C PRO A 251 -9.16 30.32 -35.24
N ALA A 252 -8.08 29.73 -34.73
CA ALA A 252 -8.03 28.33 -34.36
C ALA A 252 -7.30 28.08 -33.04
N VAL A 253 -7.56 26.92 -32.45
CA VAL A 253 -6.93 26.41 -31.25
C VAL A 253 -6.11 25.17 -31.58
N ALA A 254 -4.99 24.99 -30.90
CA ALA A 254 -4.04 23.93 -31.20
C ALA A 254 -3.89 22.94 -30.04
N PHE A 255 -3.76 21.67 -30.39
CA PHE A 255 -3.50 20.58 -29.45
C PHE A 255 -2.37 19.67 -29.93
N ASP A 256 -1.64 19.07 -28.98
CA ASP A 256 -0.65 18.03 -29.28
C ASP A 256 -1.33 16.69 -29.63
N SER A 257 -0.52 15.67 -29.93
CA SER A 257 -0.99 14.30 -30.22
C SER A 257 -1.71 13.62 -29.04
N HIS A 258 -1.49 14.13 -27.83
CA HIS A 258 -2.17 13.74 -26.59
C HIS A 258 -3.33 14.69 -26.29
N GLY A 259 -3.75 15.55 -27.21
CA GLY A 259 -4.87 16.47 -27.00
C GLY A 259 -4.64 17.50 -25.89
N TYR A 260 -3.42 17.71 -25.42
CA TYR A 260 -3.10 18.80 -24.50
C TYR A 260 -3.03 20.13 -25.26
N PRO A 261 -3.49 21.23 -24.65
CA PRO A 261 -3.53 22.52 -25.31
C PRO A 261 -2.12 23.03 -25.60
N LEU A 262 -1.92 23.50 -26.83
CA LEU A 262 -0.72 24.20 -27.30
C LEU A 262 -0.98 25.69 -27.51
N SER A 263 -2.25 26.10 -27.44
CA SER A 263 -2.69 27.48 -27.45
C SER A 263 -3.73 27.72 -26.36
N ASP A 264 -3.90 28.98 -25.97
CA ASP A 264 -5.12 29.39 -25.31
C ASP A 264 -6.30 29.33 -26.30
N LEU A 265 -7.49 29.69 -25.83
CA LEU A 265 -8.71 29.60 -26.62
C LEU A 265 -8.97 30.81 -27.51
N LEU A 266 -8.15 31.85 -27.38
CA LEU A 266 -8.05 32.94 -28.36
C LEU A 266 -7.12 32.56 -29.52
N GLY A 267 -6.42 31.42 -29.42
CA GLY A 267 -5.46 30.95 -30.41
C GLY A 267 -4.05 31.51 -30.18
N ASN A 268 -3.75 32.06 -29.01
CA ASN A 268 -2.39 32.49 -28.68
C ASN A 268 -1.55 31.28 -28.27
N PRO A 269 -0.33 31.11 -28.82
CA PRO A 269 0.58 30.04 -28.43
C PRO A 269 0.87 30.03 -26.93
N LEU A 270 0.86 28.83 -26.34
CA LEU A 270 1.28 28.61 -24.96
C LEU A 270 2.79 28.40 -24.88
N SER A 271 3.36 28.74 -23.73
CA SER A 271 4.77 28.52 -23.41
C SER A 271 4.91 27.72 -22.13
N PHE A 272 5.97 26.92 -22.06
CA PHE A 272 6.42 26.30 -20.82
C PHE A 272 6.81 27.38 -19.80
N ARG A 273 6.89 27.01 -18.50
CA ARG A 273 7.27 27.93 -17.41
C ARG A 273 8.59 28.68 -17.67
N ASN A 274 9.53 28.05 -18.38
CA ASN A 274 10.82 28.61 -18.77
C ASN A 274 10.75 29.63 -19.94
N GLY A 275 9.57 29.85 -20.52
CA GLY A 275 9.31 30.78 -21.62
C GLY A 275 9.41 30.16 -23.03
N THR A 276 9.81 28.89 -23.16
CA THR A 276 9.89 28.20 -24.46
C THR A 276 8.49 27.97 -25.03
N SER A 277 8.28 28.35 -26.30
CA SER A 277 7.01 28.11 -27.00
C SER A 277 6.73 26.61 -27.13
N MET A 278 5.50 26.19 -26.86
CA MET A 278 5.06 24.80 -27.00
C MET A 278 4.71 24.42 -28.44
N ILE A 279 4.61 25.41 -29.33
CA ILE A 279 4.21 25.25 -30.73
C ILE A 279 5.00 26.20 -31.63
N SER A 280 5.26 25.76 -32.87
CA SER A 280 5.91 26.56 -33.89
C SER A 280 5.33 26.26 -35.27
N TYR A 281 5.48 27.22 -36.20
CA TYR A 281 5.07 27.04 -37.59
C TYR A 281 6.30 26.71 -38.45
N SER A 282 6.35 25.50 -39.00
CA SER A 282 7.47 25.01 -39.80
C SER A 282 6.96 24.24 -41.01
N SER A 283 7.61 24.40 -42.18
CA SER A 283 7.28 23.63 -43.39
C SER A 283 5.79 23.69 -43.80
N LYS A 284 5.16 24.88 -43.65
CA LYS A 284 3.73 25.13 -43.91
C LYS A 284 2.77 24.31 -43.03
N LYS A 285 3.21 23.88 -41.84
CA LYS A 285 2.38 23.17 -40.87
C LYS A 285 2.71 23.64 -39.46
N TRP A 286 1.74 23.53 -38.57
CA TRP A 286 1.93 23.72 -37.14
C TRP A 286 2.49 22.45 -36.51
N ILE A 287 3.62 22.57 -35.81
CA ILE A 287 4.29 21.48 -35.11
C ILE A 287 4.46 21.80 -33.63
N ASP A 288 4.36 20.79 -32.77
CA ASP A 288 4.59 20.94 -31.33
C ASP A 288 6.09 21.06 -31.01
N PHE A 289 6.42 21.19 -29.72
CA PHE A 289 7.80 21.30 -29.25
C PHE A 289 8.67 20.06 -29.52
N ASN A 290 8.07 18.89 -29.79
CA ASN A 290 8.76 17.67 -30.18
C ASN A 290 8.91 17.53 -31.71
N GLY A 291 8.32 18.45 -32.48
CA GLY A 291 8.27 18.39 -33.94
C GLY A 291 7.15 17.51 -34.49
N GLU A 292 6.19 17.09 -33.67
CA GLU A 292 5.02 16.32 -34.11
C GLU A 292 3.96 17.24 -34.73
N THR A 293 3.16 16.70 -35.65
CA THR A 293 2.07 17.47 -36.28
C THR A 293 0.96 17.74 -35.26
N THR A 294 0.53 19.00 -35.18
CA THR A 294 -0.50 19.44 -34.23
C THR A 294 -1.90 19.29 -34.79
N THR A 295 -2.88 19.15 -33.90
CA THR A 295 -4.30 19.20 -34.26
C THR A 295 -4.78 20.64 -34.17
N ILE A 296 -5.15 21.22 -35.32
CA ILE A 296 -5.67 22.60 -35.42
C ILE A 296 -7.19 22.55 -35.64
N LEU A 297 -7.95 23.14 -34.72
CA LEU A 297 -9.40 23.21 -34.78
C LEU A 297 -9.86 24.67 -34.82
N PRO A 298 -10.75 25.07 -35.75
CA PRO A 298 -11.34 26.40 -35.73
C PRO A 298 -12.02 26.65 -34.39
N ARG A 299 -11.85 27.84 -33.81
CA ARG A 299 -12.40 28.19 -32.50
C ARG A 299 -13.91 27.97 -32.44
N LYS A 300 -14.64 28.42 -33.47
CA LYS A 300 -16.10 28.22 -33.62
C LYS A 300 -16.52 26.75 -33.58
N VAL A 301 -15.66 25.85 -34.07
CA VAL A 301 -15.89 24.39 -34.03
C VAL A 301 -15.60 23.90 -32.62
N TYR A 302 -14.47 24.27 -32.02
CA TYR A 302 -14.14 23.88 -30.65
C TYR A 302 -15.21 24.35 -29.63
N ASP A 303 -15.71 25.59 -29.76
CA ASP A 303 -16.74 26.17 -28.87
C ASP A 303 -18.11 25.49 -29.06
N ARG A 304 -18.53 25.24 -30.31
CA ARG A 304 -19.79 24.54 -30.63
C ARG A 304 -19.77 23.07 -30.23
N PHE A 305 -18.63 22.40 -30.44
CA PHE A 305 -18.47 20.97 -30.26
C PHE A 305 -17.73 20.58 -29.00
N THR A 306 -17.42 21.51 -28.06
CA THR A 306 -16.62 21.24 -26.84
C THR A 306 -16.81 19.79 -26.46
N LEU A 307 -15.79 18.96 -26.70
CA LEU A 307 -15.91 17.50 -26.87
C LEU A 307 -16.30 16.75 -25.57
N ARG A 308 -16.92 17.47 -24.62
CA ARG A 308 -17.85 16.98 -23.61
C ARG A 308 -19.05 16.33 -24.28
N GLY A 309 -18.76 15.16 -24.81
CA GLY A 309 -19.74 14.21 -25.28
C GLY A 309 -20.00 14.23 -26.78
N PHE A 310 -19.03 14.65 -27.60
CA PHE A 310 -19.08 14.67 -29.08
C PHE A 310 -20.47 14.38 -29.66
N LYS A 311 -21.29 15.41 -29.85
CA LYS A 311 -22.73 15.25 -30.18
C LYS A 311 -23.00 15.69 -31.61
N ASN A 312 -24.03 15.14 -32.22
CA ASN A 312 -24.58 15.72 -33.45
C ASN A 312 -25.35 17.02 -33.15
N SER A 313 -25.85 17.68 -34.20
CA SER A 313 -26.62 18.94 -34.11
C SER A 313 -27.90 18.84 -33.26
N PHE A 314 -28.40 17.64 -33.01
CA PHE A 314 -29.57 17.39 -32.15
C PHE A 314 -29.20 17.09 -30.69
N GLY A 315 -27.91 17.12 -30.35
CA GLY A 315 -27.44 16.81 -29.00
C GLY A 315 -27.35 15.32 -28.69
N HIS A 316 -27.42 14.44 -29.69
CA HIS A 316 -27.21 13.01 -29.50
C HIS A 316 -25.72 12.67 -29.50
N PRO A 317 -25.22 11.89 -28.51
CA PRO A 317 -23.84 11.41 -28.48
C PRO A 317 -23.44 10.63 -29.73
N ILE A 318 -22.25 10.92 -30.25
CA ILE A 318 -21.57 10.15 -31.30
C ILE A 318 -20.79 9.04 -30.62
N ARG A 319 -21.19 7.80 -30.90
CA ARG A 319 -20.56 6.57 -30.41
C ARG A 319 -19.75 5.93 -31.53
N LEU A 320 -18.45 5.86 -31.33
CA LEU A 320 -17.49 5.32 -32.29
C LEU A 320 -16.76 4.12 -31.70
N PHE A 321 -16.45 3.16 -32.56
CA PHE A 321 -15.79 1.91 -32.23
C PHE A 321 -14.64 1.62 -33.19
N ASP A 322 -13.71 0.77 -32.77
CA ASP A 322 -12.71 0.19 -33.66
C ASP A 322 -13.24 -1.04 -34.41
N ASP A 323 -12.37 -1.67 -35.20
CA ASP A 323 -12.63 -2.87 -35.99
C ASP A 323 -13.02 -4.11 -35.15
N TYR A 324 -12.76 -4.08 -33.83
CA TYR A 324 -13.14 -5.13 -32.89
C TYR A 324 -14.40 -4.78 -32.08
N GLY A 325 -15.03 -3.64 -32.36
CA GLY A 325 -16.19 -3.14 -31.61
C GLY A 325 -15.83 -2.58 -30.23
N ARG A 326 -14.56 -2.26 -29.96
CA ARG A 326 -14.12 -1.61 -28.72
C ARG A 326 -14.41 -0.11 -28.79
N PRO A 327 -14.88 0.49 -27.69
CA PRO A 327 -15.32 1.88 -27.69
C PRO A 327 -14.15 2.86 -27.82
N LEU A 328 -14.25 3.77 -28.78
CA LEU A 328 -13.37 4.93 -28.96
C LEU A 328 -13.93 6.21 -28.30
N THR A 329 -15.22 6.18 -27.98
CA THR A 329 -15.95 7.22 -27.24
C THR A 329 -16.74 6.56 -26.11
N ASP A 330 -17.00 7.28 -25.01
CA ASP A 330 -17.93 6.79 -23.98
C ASP A 330 -19.41 6.93 -24.40
N VAL A 331 -20.33 6.52 -23.51
CA VAL A 331 -21.78 6.60 -23.74
C VAL A 331 -22.30 8.02 -23.92
N ASN A 332 -21.57 9.02 -23.43
CA ASN A 332 -21.90 10.42 -23.59
C ASN A 332 -21.28 11.00 -24.85
N GLY A 333 -20.42 10.26 -25.57
CA GLY A 333 -19.69 10.67 -26.77
C GLY A 333 -18.30 11.24 -26.47
N VAL A 334 -17.78 11.15 -25.25
CA VAL A 334 -16.46 11.70 -24.92
C VAL A 334 -15.38 10.83 -25.57
N PRO A 335 -14.46 11.36 -26.40
CA PRO A 335 -13.34 10.61 -26.94
C PRO A 335 -12.46 10.00 -25.85
N GLN A 336 -12.00 8.76 -26.07
CA GLN A 336 -11.19 8.03 -25.11
C GLN A 336 -9.69 8.14 -25.42
N ARG A 337 -8.89 7.83 -24.40
CA ARG A 337 -7.43 7.88 -24.46
C ARG A 337 -6.85 6.50 -24.23
N HIS A 338 -5.78 6.20 -24.94
CA HIS A 338 -4.93 5.06 -24.66
C HIS A 338 -4.20 5.28 -23.32
N ALA A 339 -3.70 4.22 -22.68
CA ALA A 339 -2.95 4.31 -21.42
C ALA A 339 -1.70 5.19 -21.51
N SER A 340 -1.15 5.37 -22.71
CA SER A 340 -0.05 6.31 -22.98
C SER A 340 -0.50 7.78 -23.03
N GLY A 341 -1.78 8.07 -22.84
CA GLY A 341 -2.37 9.41 -22.97
C GLY A 341 -2.81 9.79 -24.40
N LEU A 342 -2.36 9.04 -25.43
CA LEU A 342 -2.71 9.30 -26.83
C LEU A 342 -4.21 9.28 -27.06
N LEU A 343 -4.71 10.27 -27.79
CA LEU A 343 -6.11 10.34 -28.16
C LEU A 343 -6.46 9.25 -29.17
N MET A 344 -7.54 8.51 -28.93
CA MET A 344 -7.89 7.35 -29.75
C MET A 344 -8.59 7.70 -31.08
N ILE A 345 -8.96 8.97 -31.28
CA ILE A 345 -9.64 9.42 -32.49
C ILE A 345 -8.84 10.59 -33.07
N LYS A 346 -8.64 10.57 -34.38
CA LYS A 346 -8.08 11.68 -35.14
C LYS A 346 -9.19 12.51 -35.73
N PHE A 347 -9.00 13.82 -35.71
CA PHE A 347 -9.94 14.81 -36.23
C PHE A 347 -9.35 15.52 -37.45
N ASP A 348 -10.20 15.91 -38.39
CA ASP A 348 -9.84 16.88 -39.42
C ASP A 348 -10.01 18.32 -38.93
N GLN A 349 -9.67 19.29 -39.79
CA GLN A 349 -9.82 20.73 -39.51
C GLN A 349 -11.28 21.18 -39.34
N SER A 350 -12.27 20.34 -39.68
CA SER A 350 -13.68 20.61 -39.41
C SER A 350 -14.14 20.06 -38.05
N GLY A 351 -13.24 19.39 -37.32
CA GLY A 351 -13.57 18.67 -36.08
C GLY A 351 -14.29 17.36 -36.33
N ALA A 352 -14.34 16.86 -37.56
CA ALA A 352 -14.97 15.59 -37.90
C ALA A 352 -13.99 14.42 -37.64
N PRO A 353 -14.50 13.25 -37.20
CA PRO A 353 -13.67 12.12 -36.82
C PRO A 353 -13.32 11.33 -38.09
N ILE A 354 -12.03 11.22 -38.41
CA ILE A 354 -11.58 10.66 -39.70
C ILE A 354 -11.07 9.23 -39.58
N SER A 355 -10.37 8.90 -38.50
CA SER A 355 -9.77 7.59 -38.27
C SER A 355 -9.45 7.41 -36.79
N ASN A 356 -9.12 6.19 -36.38
CA ASN A 356 -8.55 5.96 -35.06
C ASN A 356 -7.06 6.37 -35.02
N TRP A 357 -6.43 6.29 -33.83
CA TRP A 357 -5.02 6.67 -33.66
C TRP A 357 -4.04 5.88 -34.55
N LEU A 358 -4.42 4.68 -34.98
CA LEU A 358 -3.66 3.80 -35.89
C LEU A 358 -3.99 4.02 -37.38
N ASN A 359 -4.69 5.10 -37.73
CA ASN A 359 -5.17 5.40 -39.09
C ASN A 359 -6.14 4.37 -39.68
N LYS A 360 -6.83 3.58 -38.84
CA LYS A 360 -7.90 2.67 -39.31
C LYS A 360 -9.26 3.37 -39.34
N PRO A 361 -10.22 2.87 -40.16
CA PRO A 361 -11.59 3.38 -40.20
C PRO A 361 -12.28 3.35 -38.83
N LEU A 362 -13.25 4.24 -38.66
CA LEU A 362 -14.12 4.31 -37.48
C LEU A 362 -15.43 3.57 -37.76
N TYR A 363 -15.94 2.86 -36.77
CA TYR A 363 -17.16 2.06 -36.89
C TYR A 363 -18.28 2.61 -36.00
N ASP A 364 -19.53 2.49 -36.43
CA ASP A 364 -20.69 2.70 -35.58
C ASP A 364 -21.05 1.43 -34.78
N ALA A 365 -22.10 1.49 -33.95
CA ALA A 365 -22.55 0.35 -33.16
C ALA A 365 -23.03 -0.85 -34.01
N ASN A 366 -23.35 -0.64 -35.28
CA ASN A 366 -23.76 -1.69 -36.22
C ASN A 366 -22.59 -2.22 -37.06
N GLY A 367 -21.36 -1.75 -36.82
CA GLY A 367 -20.18 -2.13 -37.59
C GLY A 367 -20.09 -1.48 -38.97
N GLN A 368 -20.80 -0.39 -39.23
CA GLN A 368 -20.66 0.38 -40.48
C GLN A 368 -19.50 1.37 -40.37
N ILE A 369 -18.75 1.53 -41.46
CA ILE A 369 -17.58 2.43 -41.51
C ILE A 369 -17.96 3.91 -41.73
N ASN A 370 -17.14 4.83 -41.23
CA ASN A 370 -17.24 6.26 -41.52
C ASN A 370 -16.94 6.52 -43.00
N GLY A 371 -18.02 6.70 -43.79
CA GLY A 371 -17.97 6.76 -45.26
C GLY A 371 -19.08 5.93 -45.93
N SER A 372 -19.66 4.98 -45.19
CA SER A 372 -20.88 4.26 -45.60
C SER A 372 -22.11 5.15 -45.47
N SER A 373 -23.05 5.06 -46.42
CA SER A 373 -24.38 5.70 -46.31
C SER A 373 -25.23 5.13 -45.16
N TYR A 374 -24.85 3.97 -44.63
CA TYR A 374 -25.48 3.31 -43.49
C TYR A 374 -24.83 3.61 -42.15
N PHE A 375 -23.81 4.48 -42.11
CA PHE A 375 -23.17 4.91 -40.87
C PHE A 375 -24.15 5.65 -39.97
N ARG A 376 -24.39 5.14 -38.75
CA ARG A 376 -25.31 5.65 -37.73
C ARG A 376 -24.58 5.79 -36.38
N PRO A 377 -23.69 6.78 -36.25
CA PRO A 377 -22.88 6.96 -35.04
C PRO A 377 -23.69 7.44 -33.83
N CYS A 378 -24.92 7.92 -34.02
CA CYS A 378 -25.73 8.52 -32.95
C CYS A 378 -26.78 7.56 -32.36
N LEU A 379 -26.60 6.25 -32.52
CA LEU A 379 -27.54 5.27 -31.99
C LEU A 379 -27.52 5.25 -30.45
N ALA A 380 -28.69 5.50 -29.87
CA ALA A 380 -28.89 5.43 -28.42
C ALA A 380 -28.66 4.01 -27.90
N VAL A 381 -28.23 3.91 -26.63
CA VAL A 381 -28.06 2.63 -25.95
C VAL A 381 -29.44 1.98 -25.75
N SER A 382 -29.63 0.77 -26.27
CA SER A 382 -30.89 0.03 -26.20
C SER A 382 -31.23 -0.45 -24.79
N LYS A 383 -30.21 -0.67 -23.94
CA LYS A 383 -30.34 -1.15 -22.55
C LYS A 383 -29.84 -0.14 -21.51
N PRO A 384 -30.53 0.99 -21.26
CA PRO A 384 -30.08 2.04 -20.34
C PRO A 384 -29.95 1.56 -18.88
N ASN A 385 -30.70 0.52 -18.47
CA ASN A 385 -30.63 -0.06 -17.12
C ASN A 385 -29.27 -0.70 -16.79
N VAL A 386 -28.49 -1.14 -17.78
CA VAL A 386 -27.14 -1.70 -17.58
C VAL A 386 -26.18 -0.59 -17.13
N VAL A 387 -26.22 0.55 -17.82
CA VAL A 387 -25.41 1.73 -17.49
C VAL A 387 -25.76 2.30 -16.10
N ALA A 388 -27.05 2.38 -15.77
CA ALA A 388 -27.53 2.90 -14.49
C ALA A 388 -27.20 2.00 -13.28
N LYS A 389 -27.18 0.67 -13.44
CA LYS A 389 -26.77 -0.27 -12.39
C LYS A 389 -25.26 -0.19 -12.12
N ILE A 390 -24.47 -0.03 -13.16
CA ILE A 390 -23.02 0.09 -13.08
C ILE A 390 -22.62 1.40 -12.37
N GLN A 391 -23.28 2.53 -12.68
CA GLN A 391 -22.96 3.84 -12.10
C GLN A 391 -23.27 3.99 -10.60
N LYS A 392 -24.20 3.20 -10.04
CA LYS A 392 -24.65 3.34 -8.64
C LYS A 392 -23.74 2.67 -7.60
N GLY A 393 -22.84 1.78 -8.00
CA GLY A 393 -22.06 0.95 -7.09
C GLY A 393 -20.54 1.18 -7.09
N LEU A 394 -20.03 2.11 -7.89
CA LEU A 394 -18.58 2.24 -8.13
C LEU A 394 -17.92 3.36 -7.32
N ALA A 395 -16.75 3.05 -6.77
CA ALA A 395 -15.80 4.04 -6.30
C ALA A 395 -15.42 4.94 -7.49
N ARG A 396 -15.74 6.23 -7.38
CA ARG A 396 -15.45 7.24 -8.40
C ARG A 396 -13.93 7.49 -8.44
N GLY A 397 -13.32 7.58 -9.62
CA GLY A 397 -12.03 8.25 -9.79
C GLY A 397 -10.82 7.46 -10.28
N VAL A 398 -10.93 6.19 -10.70
CA VAL A 398 -9.78 5.45 -11.26
C VAL A 398 -10.08 4.97 -12.69
N GLN A 399 -9.19 5.31 -13.62
CA GLN A 399 -9.26 4.81 -14.99
C GLN A 399 -8.53 3.46 -15.12
N TYR A 400 -9.22 2.46 -15.64
CA TYR A 400 -8.68 1.13 -15.89
C TYR A 400 -8.47 0.87 -17.38
N PHE A 401 -7.45 0.06 -17.68
CA PHE A 401 -6.99 -0.31 -19.00
C PHE A 401 -6.75 -1.83 -19.10
N GLU A 402 -6.86 -2.37 -20.31
CA GLU A 402 -6.37 -3.72 -20.60
C GLU A 402 -4.85 -3.73 -20.80
N SER A 403 -4.25 -4.92 -20.89
CA SER A 403 -2.80 -5.09 -21.02
C SER A 403 -2.17 -4.42 -22.24
N THR A 404 -2.96 -4.08 -23.27
CA THR A 404 -2.46 -3.35 -24.45
C THR A 404 -2.64 -1.85 -24.33
N GLY A 405 -3.16 -1.34 -23.20
CA GLY A 405 -3.42 0.07 -22.95
C GLY A 405 -4.76 0.60 -23.45
N MET A 406 -5.68 -0.27 -23.93
CA MET A 406 -7.03 0.18 -24.28
C MET A 406 -7.84 0.48 -23.01
N PRO A 407 -8.60 1.58 -22.98
CA PRO A 407 -9.40 1.94 -21.82
C PRO A 407 -10.58 0.97 -21.65
N LEU A 408 -10.84 0.60 -20.41
CA LEU A 408 -12.00 -0.19 -19.98
C LEU A 408 -13.01 0.67 -19.24
N THR A 409 -12.55 1.76 -18.65
CA THR A 409 -13.37 2.84 -18.08
C THR A 409 -12.98 4.18 -18.72
N ASN A 410 -13.85 5.17 -18.63
CA ASN A 410 -13.49 6.55 -18.96
C ASN A 410 -12.60 7.17 -17.86
N ALA A 411 -12.12 8.39 -18.09
CA ALA A 411 -11.25 9.12 -17.17
C ALA A 411 -11.84 9.38 -15.77
N LEU A 412 -13.17 9.26 -15.61
CA LEU A 412 -13.85 9.39 -14.32
C LEU A 412 -14.06 8.03 -13.62
N GLY A 413 -13.62 6.93 -14.24
CA GLY A 413 -13.79 5.56 -13.75
C GLY A 413 -15.13 4.91 -14.11
N TYR A 414 -15.93 5.52 -14.99
CA TYR A 414 -17.17 4.88 -15.46
C TYR A 414 -16.87 3.82 -16.52
N PRO A 415 -17.41 2.60 -16.42
CA PRO A 415 -17.18 1.53 -17.39
C PRO A 415 -17.64 1.90 -18.79
N LEU A 416 -16.78 1.61 -19.76
CA LEU A 416 -17.11 1.72 -21.16
C LEU A 416 -17.94 0.50 -21.59
N VAL A 417 -18.70 0.65 -22.67
CA VAL A 417 -19.51 -0.42 -23.27
C VAL A 417 -19.11 -0.62 -24.71
N ASN A 418 -18.98 -1.89 -25.13
CA ASN A 418 -18.66 -2.24 -26.51
C ASN A 418 -19.87 -2.00 -27.46
N ALA A 419 -19.69 -2.25 -28.76
CA ALA A 419 -20.75 -2.10 -29.77
C ALA A 419 -21.99 -2.98 -29.49
N ARG A 420 -21.83 -4.07 -28.74
CA ARG A 420 -22.90 -4.99 -28.32
C ARG A 420 -23.55 -4.60 -26.97
N GLU A 421 -23.16 -3.47 -26.41
CA GLU A 421 -23.63 -2.95 -25.11
C GLU A 421 -23.22 -3.81 -23.91
N GLU A 422 -22.11 -4.55 -24.02
CA GLU A 422 -21.50 -5.29 -22.92
C GLU A 422 -20.45 -4.41 -22.22
N PRO A 423 -20.38 -4.43 -20.87
CA PRO A 423 -19.39 -3.67 -20.14
C PRO A 423 -17.98 -4.19 -20.39
N MET A 424 -17.04 -3.27 -20.63
CA MET A 424 -15.64 -3.59 -20.91
C MET A 424 -14.88 -4.13 -19.68
N ILE A 425 -15.38 -3.87 -18.47
CA ILE A 425 -14.80 -4.29 -17.19
C ILE A 425 -15.89 -4.85 -16.27
N ILE A 426 -15.53 -5.87 -15.50
CA ILE A 426 -16.39 -6.53 -14.52
C ILE A 426 -15.89 -6.21 -13.12
N PHE A 427 -16.82 -5.81 -12.25
CA PHE A 427 -16.57 -5.56 -10.84
C PHE A 427 -17.24 -6.62 -9.98
N ASP A 428 -16.72 -6.82 -8.78
CA ASP A 428 -17.38 -7.63 -7.75
C ASP A 428 -18.56 -6.88 -7.11
N LYS A 429 -19.21 -7.51 -6.12
CA LYS A 429 -20.33 -6.89 -5.39
C LYS A 429 -19.91 -5.68 -4.54
N GLY A 430 -18.62 -5.54 -4.22
CA GLY A 430 -18.05 -4.44 -3.46
C GLY A 430 -17.60 -3.26 -4.32
N GLY A 431 -17.64 -3.39 -5.65
CA GLY A 431 -17.20 -2.37 -6.59
C GLY A 431 -15.70 -2.44 -6.90
N GLU A 432 -15.02 -3.53 -6.57
CA GLU A 432 -13.62 -3.77 -6.91
C GLU A 432 -13.50 -4.43 -8.29
N PRO A 433 -12.56 -3.96 -9.15
CA PRO A 433 -12.36 -4.52 -10.48
C PRO A 433 -11.84 -5.96 -10.41
N LEU A 434 -12.53 -6.89 -11.09
CA LEU A 434 -12.13 -8.30 -11.16
C LEU A 434 -11.29 -8.59 -12.41
N HIS A 435 -11.83 -8.25 -13.58
CA HIS A 435 -11.21 -8.53 -14.87
C HIS A 435 -11.88 -7.74 -16.01
N ASP A 436 -11.24 -7.71 -17.18
CA ASP A 436 -11.84 -7.16 -18.40
C ASP A 436 -12.98 -8.07 -18.92
N PHE A 437 -13.68 -7.63 -19.96
CA PHE A 437 -14.76 -8.41 -20.61
C PHE A 437 -14.29 -9.76 -21.18
N ARG A 438 -12.98 -9.99 -21.32
CA ARG A 438 -12.34 -11.22 -21.80
C ARG A 438 -11.74 -12.07 -20.66
N LYS A 439 -12.03 -11.73 -19.39
CA LYS A 439 -11.50 -12.39 -18.19
C LYS A 439 -9.98 -12.27 -18.01
N LYS A 440 -9.39 -11.17 -18.46
CA LYS A 440 -7.97 -10.83 -18.26
C LYS A 440 -7.80 -9.79 -17.15
N VAL A 441 -6.60 -9.74 -16.59
CA VAL A 441 -6.19 -8.75 -15.58
C VAL A 441 -6.35 -7.34 -16.14
N VAL A 442 -6.79 -6.41 -15.28
CA VAL A 442 -6.94 -4.99 -15.60
C VAL A 442 -5.91 -4.17 -14.86
N TYR A 443 -5.51 -3.05 -15.45
CA TYR A 443 -4.43 -2.20 -14.95
C TYR A 443 -4.94 -0.79 -14.75
N ASN A 444 -4.44 -0.08 -13.75
CA ASN A 444 -4.66 1.36 -13.66
C ASN A 444 -3.72 2.12 -14.63
N ALA A 445 -3.82 3.45 -14.66
CA ALA A 445 -2.97 4.28 -15.50
C ALA A 445 -1.45 4.19 -15.18
N LEU A 446 -1.08 3.74 -13.98
CA LEU A 446 0.31 3.48 -13.57
C LEU A 446 0.85 2.13 -14.05
N GLY A 447 0.03 1.32 -14.75
CA GLY A 447 0.37 -0.05 -15.12
C GLY A 447 0.34 -1.04 -13.96
N LEU A 448 -0.18 -0.65 -12.79
CA LEU A 448 -0.35 -1.55 -11.64
C LEU A 448 -1.63 -2.38 -11.81
N PRO A 449 -1.59 -3.70 -11.56
CA PRO A 449 -2.74 -4.58 -11.71
C PRO A 449 -3.75 -4.32 -10.60
N ALA A 450 -5.02 -4.38 -10.96
CA ALA A 450 -6.09 -4.58 -10.00
C ALA A 450 -5.96 -5.99 -9.40
N VAL A 451 -5.70 -6.06 -8.09
CA VAL A 451 -5.57 -7.32 -7.37
C VAL A 451 -6.52 -7.36 -6.18
N SER A 452 -7.14 -8.51 -5.95
CA SER A 452 -8.01 -8.74 -4.79
C SER A 452 -7.24 -9.27 -3.57
N CYS A 453 -6.01 -9.75 -3.76
CA CYS A 453 -5.13 -10.22 -2.68
C CYS A 453 -3.64 -10.12 -3.08
N LEU A 454 -2.75 -10.21 -2.09
CA LEU A 454 -1.30 -10.11 -2.25
C LEU A 454 -0.59 -11.48 -2.24
N GLU A 455 -1.34 -12.59 -2.37
CA GLU A 455 -0.77 -13.96 -2.39
C GLU A 455 -0.12 -14.32 -3.73
N PHE A 456 -0.39 -13.54 -4.79
CA PHE A 456 0.14 -13.79 -6.13
C PHE A 456 1.14 -12.71 -6.55
N PRO A 457 2.09 -13.03 -7.44
CA PRO A 457 2.99 -12.03 -8.02
C PRO A 457 2.21 -10.89 -8.66
N LEU A 458 2.63 -9.66 -8.35
CA LEU A 458 2.16 -8.47 -9.02
C LEU A 458 2.86 -8.41 -10.38
N LEU A 459 2.09 -8.62 -11.44
CA LEU A 459 2.58 -8.59 -12.81
C LEU A 459 1.97 -7.40 -13.54
N GLY A 460 2.82 -6.58 -14.16
CA GLY A 460 2.42 -5.52 -15.07
C GLY A 460 1.93 -6.07 -16.42
N PRO A 461 1.58 -5.16 -17.35
CA PRO A 461 1.25 -5.54 -18.72
C PRO A 461 2.34 -6.41 -19.36
N GLY A 462 1.93 -7.48 -20.04
CA GLY A 462 2.87 -8.43 -20.67
C GLY A 462 3.49 -9.46 -19.71
N GLY A 463 3.08 -9.50 -18.44
CA GLY A 463 3.58 -10.48 -17.46
C GLY A 463 4.91 -10.08 -16.82
N ILE A 464 5.29 -8.81 -16.90
CA ILE A 464 6.54 -8.30 -16.33
C ILE A 464 6.39 -8.14 -14.82
N PRO A 465 7.29 -8.68 -13.98
CA PRO A 465 7.28 -8.47 -12.54
C PRO A 465 7.28 -6.99 -12.12
N ILE A 466 6.36 -6.61 -11.23
CA ILE A 466 6.29 -5.27 -10.65
C ILE A 466 7.27 -5.13 -9.48
N ARG A 467 8.12 -4.10 -9.55
CA ARG A 467 9.11 -3.77 -8.52
C ARG A 467 8.74 -2.48 -7.82
N LEU A 468 8.49 -2.58 -6.53
CA LEU A 468 8.10 -1.46 -5.67
C LEU A 468 9.09 -1.31 -4.52
N TYR A 469 9.30 -0.07 -4.10
CA TYR A 469 10.18 0.30 -3.01
C TYR A 469 9.45 1.22 -2.01
N ASP A 470 9.87 1.22 -0.75
CA ASP A 470 9.43 2.23 0.22
C ASP A 470 10.24 3.53 0.07
N LYS A 471 9.88 4.55 0.86
CA LYS A 471 10.58 5.84 0.88
C LYS A 471 12.04 5.75 1.37
N GLU A 472 12.39 4.64 2.01
CA GLU A 472 13.71 4.34 2.55
C GLU A 472 14.53 3.45 1.57
N ASP A 473 14.09 3.36 0.31
CA ASP A 473 14.72 2.63 -0.80
C ASP A 473 14.70 1.10 -0.65
N ARG A 474 13.92 0.57 0.29
CA ARG A 474 13.83 -0.86 0.56
C ARG A 474 12.76 -1.53 -0.31
N PRO A 475 13.04 -2.69 -0.91
CA PRO A 475 12.07 -3.39 -1.76
C PRO A 475 10.81 -3.81 -1.01
N LEU A 476 9.67 -3.78 -1.69
CA LEU A 476 8.36 -4.22 -1.20
C LEU A 476 7.87 -5.48 -1.93
N THR A 477 8.55 -5.84 -3.01
CA THR A 477 8.29 -6.99 -3.89
C THR A 477 9.60 -7.66 -4.27
N ASP A 478 9.61 -8.97 -4.40
CA ASP A 478 10.79 -9.77 -4.76
C ASP A 478 11.09 -9.78 -6.27
N SER A 479 12.06 -10.62 -6.68
CA SER A 479 12.53 -10.84 -8.05
C SER A 479 11.44 -11.14 -9.07
N THR A 480 10.36 -11.77 -8.61
CA THR A 480 9.24 -12.27 -9.39
C THR A 480 8.01 -11.36 -9.33
N GLY A 481 8.06 -10.31 -8.49
CA GLY A 481 6.93 -9.40 -8.23
C GLY A 481 6.05 -9.86 -7.07
N LEU A 482 6.46 -10.90 -6.33
CA LEU A 482 5.74 -11.37 -5.15
C LEU A 482 5.88 -10.35 -4.00
N PRO A 483 4.76 -9.89 -3.41
CA PRO A 483 4.80 -8.99 -2.26
C PRO A 483 5.56 -9.60 -1.08
N LEU A 484 6.53 -8.86 -0.55
CA LEU A 484 7.35 -9.30 0.58
C LEU A 484 6.53 -9.34 1.88
N LYS A 485 6.94 -10.21 2.81
CA LYS A 485 6.33 -10.37 4.14
C LYS A 485 7.38 -10.10 5.22
N ASP A 486 6.97 -9.43 6.30
CA ASP A 486 7.80 -9.30 7.50
C ASP A 486 7.94 -10.64 8.25
N VAL A 487 8.78 -10.68 9.29
CA VAL A 487 9.01 -11.88 10.12
C VAL A 487 7.74 -12.42 10.79
N ARG A 488 6.68 -11.59 10.90
CA ARG A 488 5.36 -11.96 11.46
C ARG A 488 4.39 -12.45 10.38
N GLY A 489 4.82 -12.54 9.12
CA GLY A 489 4.01 -12.95 7.98
C GLY A 489 3.06 -11.85 7.46
N ARG A 490 3.23 -10.59 7.86
CA ARG A 490 2.42 -9.47 7.37
C ARG A 490 3.02 -8.93 6.08
N TYR A 491 2.18 -8.66 5.09
CA TYR A 491 2.61 -8.05 3.84
C TYR A 491 3.21 -6.66 4.05
N MET A 492 4.32 -6.41 3.37
CA MET A 492 4.97 -5.10 3.26
C MET A 492 4.15 -4.12 2.40
N LEU A 493 3.15 -4.63 1.68
CA LEU A 493 2.18 -3.88 0.89
C LEU A 493 0.76 -3.98 1.47
N ARG A 494 -0.07 -3.00 1.13
CA ARG A 494 -1.51 -2.98 1.36
C ARG A 494 -2.26 -2.61 0.09
N ILE A 495 -3.40 -3.25 -0.12
CA ILE A 495 -4.37 -2.88 -1.16
C ILE A 495 -5.38 -1.95 -0.49
N TYR A 496 -5.56 -0.75 -1.04
CA TYR A 496 -6.51 0.21 -0.48
C TYR A 496 -7.90 -0.07 -1.07
N SER A 497 -8.87 -0.43 -0.23
CA SER A 497 -10.26 -0.63 -0.65
C SER A 497 -10.80 0.67 -1.24
N LYS A 498 -11.49 0.60 -2.40
CA LYS A 498 -11.92 1.68 -3.32
C LYS A 498 -11.04 1.84 -4.56
N GLY A 499 -10.31 0.81 -4.99
CA GLY A 499 -9.49 0.85 -6.21
C GLY A 499 -8.30 1.82 -6.15
N MET A 500 -7.98 2.39 -4.98
CA MET A 500 -6.83 3.26 -4.78
C MET A 500 -5.58 2.38 -4.64
N GLY A 501 -4.47 2.86 -5.20
CA GLY A 501 -3.29 2.07 -5.55
C GLY A 501 -2.63 1.27 -4.42
N ILE A 502 -1.60 0.54 -4.82
CA ILE A 502 -0.77 -0.25 -3.92
C ILE A 502 0.04 0.70 -3.03
N MET A 503 -0.03 0.50 -1.71
CA MET A 503 0.65 1.33 -0.71
C MET A 503 1.56 0.46 0.15
N ASP A 504 2.51 1.06 0.86
CA ASP A 504 3.31 0.32 1.83
C ASP A 504 2.46 -0.10 3.06
N ILE A 505 3.03 -0.95 3.92
CA ILE A 505 2.36 -1.46 5.12
C ILE A 505 1.92 -0.37 6.10
N LYS A 506 2.58 0.80 6.08
CA LYS A 506 2.28 1.97 6.91
C LYS A 506 1.24 2.89 6.27
N GLY A 507 0.77 2.56 5.08
CA GLY A 507 -0.15 3.39 4.32
C GLY A 507 0.53 4.63 3.72
N ARG A 508 1.79 4.50 3.31
CA ARG A 508 2.53 5.51 2.56
C ARG A 508 2.59 5.12 1.08
N GLU A 509 2.91 6.10 0.24
CA GLU A 509 3.14 5.89 -1.20
C GLU A 509 4.29 4.89 -1.43
N VAL A 510 4.22 4.20 -2.57
CA VAL A 510 5.29 3.33 -3.04
C VAL A 510 6.04 4.00 -4.18
N TYR A 511 7.28 3.58 -4.38
CA TYR A 511 8.20 4.17 -5.33
C TYR A 511 8.64 3.12 -6.35
N ASP A 512 8.91 3.57 -7.57
CA ASP A 512 9.55 2.74 -8.58
C ASP A 512 11.07 2.69 -8.38
N LYS A 513 11.78 1.98 -9.27
CA LYS A 513 13.25 1.86 -9.23
C LYS A 513 13.98 3.20 -9.41
N ASN A 514 13.36 4.18 -10.06
CA ASN A 514 13.95 5.49 -10.33
C ASN A 514 13.66 6.49 -9.20
N GLY A 515 12.87 6.08 -8.19
CA GLY A 515 12.46 6.92 -7.08
C GLY A 515 11.24 7.79 -7.35
N TYR A 516 10.52 7.57 -8.45
CA TYR A 516 9.23 8.25 -8.67
C TYR A 516 8.16 7.55 -7.85
N SER A 517 7.37 8.33 -7.11
CA SER A 517 6.21 7.81 -6.38
C SER A 517 4.99 7.63 -7.30
N THR A 518 3.99 6.90 -6.81
CA THR A 518 2.71 6.71 -7.50
C THR A 518 1.93 8.00 -7.82
N LYS A 519 2.35 9.17 -7.33
CA LYS A 519 1.79 10.48 -7.72
C LYS A 519 2.22 10.93 -9.11
N TYR A 520 3.38 10.48 -9.58
CA TYR A 520 3.98 10.96 -10.83
C TYR A 520 3.63 10.03 -11.98
N LEU A 521 2.38 10.11 -12.46
CA LEU A 521 1.77 9.16 -13.39
C LEU A 521 2.60 8.89 -14.66
N THR A 522 3.26 9.91 -15.20
CA THR A 522 4.05 9.87 -16.44
C THR A 522 5.47 9.35 -16.25
N HIS A 523 6.01 9.42 -15.03
CA HIS A 523 7.39 9.03 -14.74
C HIS A 523 7.48 7.70 -13.99
N PHE A 524 6.44 7.35 -13.23
CA PHE A 524 6.37 6.12 -12.47
C PHE A 524 6.41 4.91 -13.40
N ASN A 525 7.42 4.06 -13.20
CA ASN A 525 7.59 2.83 -13.94
C ASN A 525 8.00 1.68 -13.03
N ALA A 526 6.99 0.95 -12.54
CA ALA A 526 7.20 -0.26 -11.75
C ALA A 526 7.70 -1.47 -12.56
N SER A 527 7.77 -1.37 -13.90
CA SER A 527 8.26 -2.43 -14.77
C SER A 527 9.78 -2.32 -14.96
N GLY A 528 10.53 -2.91 -14.03
CA GLY A 528 11.98 -3.06 -14.16
C GLY A 528 12.68 -3.32 -12.84
N ALA A 529 13.74 -4.12 -12.89
CA ALA A 529 14.70 -4.24 -11.80
C ALA A 529 15.56 -2.97 -11.69
N ALA A 530 16.12 -2.72 -10.50
CA ALA A 530 17.16 -1.71 -10.29
C ALA A 530 18.28 -1.85 -11.35
N SER A 531 18.71 -0.73 -11.94
CA SER A 531 19.90 -0.72 -12.79
C SER A 531 21.13 -1.06 -11.95
N ASN A 532 22.02 -1.90 -12.46
CA ASN A 532 23.27 -2.32 -11.81
C ASN A 532 23.07 -3.24 -10.59
N ILE A 533 22.35 -4.35 -10.74
CA ILE A 533 22.47 -5.46 -9.77
C ILE A 533 23.90 -5.98 -9.86
N GLU A 534 24.75 -5.57 -8.92
CA GLU A 534 26.18 -5.84 -8.96
C GLU A 534 26.52 -7.33 -8.80
N LYS A 535 25.57 -8.14 -8.29
CA LYS A 535 25.44 -9.60 -8.39
C LYS A 535 24.20 -10.12 -7.65
N GLU A 536 23.63 -11.22 -8.14
CA GLU A 536 22.64 -12.00 -7.41
C GLU A 536 23.35 -12.91 -6.40
N ASP A 537 23.46 -12.44 -5.15
CA ASP A 537 23.98 -13.26 -4.05
C ASP A 537 22.82 -14.12 -3.48
N MET A 538 23.05 -15.42 -3.27
CA MET A 538 22.05 -16.35 -2.72
C MET A 538 22.52 -16.94 -1.39
N VAL A 539 21.61 -16.98 -0.42
CA VAL A 539 21.83 -17.53 0.91
C VAL A 539 21.10 -18.86 1.07
N ILE A 540 21.87 -19.96 1.02
CA ILE A 540 21.37 -21.34 1.21
C ILE A 540 22.03 -22.04 2.40
N SER A 541 21.27 -22.74 3.23
CA SER A 541 21.76 -23.56 4.34
C SER A 541 22.77 -24.63 3.89
N VAL A 542 23.46 -25.28 4.85
CA VAL A 542 24.38 -26.42 4.58
C VAL A 542 23.68 -27.56 3.83
N ASP A 543 22.37 -27.71 4.05
CA ASP A 543 21.56 -28.74 3.40
C ASP A 543 21.12 -28.34 1.97
N GLY A 544 21.47 -27.13 1.52
CA GLY A 544 21.10 -26.58 0.21
C GLY A 544 19.79 -25.80 0.19
N GLU A 545 19.04 -25.76 1.31
CA GLU A 545 17.76 -25.05 1.40
C GLU A 545 17.93 -23.53 1.47
N PRO A 546 17.10 -22.73 0.77
CA PRO A 546 17.05 -21.27 0.89
C PRO A 546 16.87 -20.78 2.33
N MET A 547 17.53 -19.68 2.69
CA MET A 547 17.34 -19.04 3.99
C MET A 547 16.55 -17.73 3.89
N PHE A 548 15.60 -17.58 4.82
CA PHE A 548 14.84 -16.34 5.02
C PHE A 548 15.48 -15.55 6.16
N LEU A 549 16.04 -14.41 5.80
CA LEU A 549 16.76 -13.53 6.71
C LEU A 549 16.02 -12.22 6.88
N TYR A 550 16.15 -11.64 8.07
CA TYR A 550 15.50 -10.39 8.47
C TYR A 550 16.49 -9.49 9.21
N ASP A 551 16.24 -8.19 9.21
CA ASP A 551 16.91 -7.27 10.12
C ASP A 551 16.31 -7.34 11.54
N GLU A 552 16.84 -6.50 12.44
CA GLU A 552 16.38 -6.42 13.84
C GLU A 552 14.90 -5.99 13.96
N GLU A 553 14.39 -5.26 12.98
CA GLU A 553 13.02 -4.75 12.92
C GLU A 553 12.05 -5.77 12.30
N GLY A 554 12.57 -6.88 11.79
CA GLY A 554 11.82 -7.96 11.16
C GLY A 554 11.51 -7.72 9.68
N TYR A 555 12.21 -6.79 9.02
CA TYR A 555 12.11 -6.54 7.59
C TYR A 555 12.94 -7.58 6.81
N PRO A 556 12.40 -8.15 5.70
CA PRO A 556 13.05 -9.24 4.97
C PRO A 556 14.29 -8.76 4.21
N LEU A 557 15.39 -9.49 4.34
CA LEU A 557 16.66 -9.24 3.66
C LEU A 557 16.93 -10.23 2.53
N THR A 558 16.18 -11.33 2.46
CA THR A 558 16.22 -12.31 1.37
C THR A 558 14.82 -12.66 0.85
N GLU A 559 14.77 -13.11 -0.40
CA GLU A 559 13.57 -13.60 -1.07
C GLU A 559 13.22 -15.05 -0.70
N GLN A 560 12.08 -15.56 -1.20
CA GLN A 560 11.68 -16.95 -1.00
C GLN A 560 12.67 -17.99 -1.57
N SER A 561 13.45 -17.58 -2.57
CA SER A 561 14.53 -18.37 -3.18
C SER A 561 15.84 -18.33 -2.38
N GLY A 562 15.93 -17.47 -1.36
CA GLY A 562 17.16 -17.19 -0.62
C GLY A 562 18.05 -16.15 -1.30
N LEU A 563 17.64 -15.58 -2.44
CA LEU A 563 18.33 -14.45 -3.07
C LEU A 563 18.33 -13.25 -2.13
N VAL A 564 19.47 -12.56 -2.05
CA VAL A 564 19.61 -11.32 -1.27
C VAL A 564 18.83 -10.21 -1.97
N LEU A 565 17.99 -9.53 -1.20
CA LEU A 565 17.28 -8.36 -1.69
C LEU A 565 18.24 -7.19 -1.87
N SER A 566 17.98 -6.34 -2.87
CA SER A 566 18.74 -5.12 -3.12
C SER A 566 17.85 -3.89 -3.00
N ASN A 567 18.42 -2.77 -2.57
CA ASN A 567 17.74 -1.47 -2.60
C ASN A 567 17.51 -0.98 -4.04
N ARG A 568 16.81 0.15 -4.20
CA ARG A 568 16.53 0.72 -5.54
C ARG A 568 17.78 1.03 -6.38
N LEU A 569 18.93 1.25 -5.72
CA LEU A 569 20.21 1.55 -6.35
C LEU A 569 20.99 0.29 -6.78
N GLY A 570 20.43 -0.91 -6.51
CA GLY A 570 21.07 -2.19 -6.84
C GLY A 570 22.05 -2.70 -5.77
N GLN A 571 22.17 -2.02 -4.63
CA GLN A 571 23.06 -2.46 -3.54
C GLN A 571 22.39 -3.56 -2.72
N SER A 572 23.09 -4.69 -2.54
CA SER A 572 22.65 -5.79 -1.69
C SER A 572 22.38 -5.30 -0.26
N LEU A 573 21.23 -5.64 0.30
CA LEU A 573 20.87 -5.27 1.68
C LEU A 573 21.72 -5.99 2.72
N ILE A 574 22.45 -7.02 2.31
CA ILE A 574 23.41 -7.74 3.15
C ILE A 574 24.80 -7.63 2.52
N LYS A 575 25.81 -7.33 3.35
CA LYS A 575 27.23 -7.28 3.00
C LYS A 575 28.04 -8.33 3.77
N SER A 576 29.14 -8.78 3.15
CA SER A 576 30.16 -9.63 3.78
C SER A 576 31.27 -8.76 4.37
N HIS A 577 31.54 -8.89 5.66
CA HIS A 577 32.71 -8.30 6.29
C HIS A 577 34.01 -9.08 5.92
N GLU A 578 35.19 -8.47 6.04
CA GLU A 578 36.51 -9.06 5.68
C GLU A 578 36.83 -10.39 6.38
N GLN A 579 36.21 -10.63 7.54
CA GLN A 579 36.35 -11.85 8.35
C GLN A 579 35.25 -12.89 8.08
N GLY A 580 34.35 -12.60 7.13
CA GLY A 580 33.35 -13.51 6.64
C GLY A 580 32.02 -13.52 7.39
N PHE A 581 31.57 -12.38 7.94
CA PHE A 581 30.28 -12.27 8.64
C PHE A 581 29.24 -11.51 7.79
N SER A 582 27.97 -11.95 7.87
CA SER A 582 26.83 -11.31 7.23
C SER A 582 26.29 -10.18 8.09
N MET A 583 26.23 -8.97 7.55
CA MET A 583 25.70 -7.80 8.22
C MET A 583 24.82 -7.02 7.25
N THR A 584 23.86 -6.26 7.77
CA THR A 584 23.12 -5.30 6.95
C THR A 584 24.05 -4.19 6.43
N LEU A 585 23.58 -3.38 5.48
CA LEU A 585 24.33 -2.24 4.95
C LEU A 585 24.84 -1.28 6.04
N ASP A 586 24.05 -1.09 7.10
CA ASP A 586 24.33 -0.24 8.27
C ASP A 586 25.07 -0.96 9.41
N ASP A 587 25.76 -2.06 9.11
CA ASP A 587 26.60 -2.81 10.06
C ASP A 587 25.83 -3.43 11.24
N LYS A 588 24.53 -3.72 11.06
CA LYS A 588 23.70 -4.41 12.06
C LYS A 588 23.65 -5.93 11.81
N PRO A 589 23.35 -6.72 12.87
CA PRO A 589 23.18 -8.17 12.75
C PRO A 589 22.00 -8.56 11.88
N VAL A 590 22.13 -9.74 11.27
CA VAL A 590 21.08 -10.38 10.48
C VAL A 590 20.49 -11.54 11.26
N TYR A 591 19.17 -11.72 11.18
CA TYR A 591 18.40 -12.69 11.95
C TYR A 591 17.70 -13.69 11.04
N ASP A 592 17.51 -14.92 11.53
CA ASP A 592 16.66 -15.90 10.86
C ASP A 592 15.17 -15.75 11.25
N VAL A 593 14.29 -16.58 10.67
CA VAL A 593 12.84 -16.66 11.00
C VAL A 593 12.53 -16.90 12.48
N LYS A 594 13.49 -17.44 13.26
CA LYS A 594 13.34 -17.70 14.70
C LYS A 594 13.90 -16.55 15.56
N GLY A 595 14.36 -15.46 14.95
CA GLY A 595 14.98 -14.32 15.63
C GLY A 595 16.40 -14.58 16.11
N ARG A 596 17.10 -15.58 15.54
CA ARG A 596 18.47 -15.93 15.92
C ARG A 596 19.46 -15.21 15.04
N LYS A 597 20.52 -14.65 15.64
CA LYS A 597 21.62 -14.02 14.90
C LYS A 597 22.30 -15.04 14.00
N CYS A 598 22.41 -14.71 12.71
CA CYS A 598 23.04 -15.52 11.69
C CYS A 598 24.44 -14.96 11.39
N LEU A 599 25.48 -15.78 11.56
CA LEU A 599 26.88 -15.33 11.40
C LEU A 599 27.47 -15.59 10.01
N LYS A 600 26.69 -16.10 9.07
CA LYS A 600 27.18 -16.76 7.85
C LYS A 600 28.10 -15.88 6.98
N THR A 601 29.00 -16.51 6.22
CA THR A 601 29.84 -15.84 5.23
C THR A 601 29.20 -15.87 3.84
N PHE A 602 29.06 -14.72 3.15
CA PHE A 602 28.86 -14.75 1.70
C PHE A 602 30.18 -15.10 1.05
N SER A 603 30.33 -16.36 0.67
CA SER A 603 31.29 -16.73 -0.37
C SER A 603 30.51 -17.37 -1.50
N ARG A 604 30.55 -16.68 -2.65
CA ARG A 604 30.03 -17.13 -3.94
C ARG A 604 30.39 -18.60 -4.10
N HIS A 605 29.37 -19.45 -4.22
CA HIS A 605 29.46 -20.88 -4.55
C HIS A 605 29.78 -21.90 -3.45
N LEU A 606 29.90 -21.57 -2.15
CA LEU A 606 30.33 -22.61 -1.18
C LEU A 606 29.38 -22.95 -0.02
N GLY A 607 28.22 -22.29 0.16
CA GLY A 607 27.23 -22.71 1.18
C GLY A 607 27.81 -22.83 2.61
N LEU A 608 28.87 -22.06 2.88
CA LEU A 608 29.74 -22.22 4.04
C LEU A 608 29.04 -21.67 5.29
N SER A 609 28.67 -22.57 6.20
CA SER A 609 28.10 -22.22 7.50
C SER A 609 29.21 -22.17 8.54
N ILE A 610 29.17 -21.14 9.38
CA ILE A 610 30.22 -20.92 10.37
C ILE A 610 30.12 -21.96 11.49
N GLY A 611 31.21 -22.71 11.70
CA GLY A 611 31.36 -23.67 12.77
C GLY A 611 32.26 -23.12 13.88
N LEU A 612 31.67 -22.56 14.94
CA LEU A 612 32.42 -22.08 16.10
C LEU A 612 32.39 -23.12 17.21
N TYR A 613 33.53 -23.29 17.88
CA TYR A 613 33.68 -24.18 19.02
C TYR A 613 34.37 -23.45 20.18
N ASP A 614 34.10 -23.90 21.40
CA ASP A 614 34.89 -23.49 22.56
C ASP A 614 36.21 -24.28 22.65
N LYS A 615 37.03 -23.94 23.65
CA LYS A 615 38.30 -24.62 23.94
C LYS A 615 38.16 -26.11 24.26
N ASN A 616 36.97 -26.57 24.63
CA ASN A 616 36.65 -27.96 24.94
C ASN A 616 35.99 -28.67 23.74
N SER A 617 36.06 -28.06 22.55
CA SER A 617 35.47 -28.58 21.32
C SER A 617 33.95 -28.68 21.34
N ARG A 618 33.25 -27.94 22.23
CA ARG A 618 31.79 -27.86 22.24
C ARG A 618 31.32 -26.87 21.19
N PRO A 619 30.28 -27.20 20.40
CA PRO A 619 29.77 -26.30 19.38
C PRO A 619 29.09 -25.07 20.02
N LEU A 620 29.38 -23.91 19.45
CA LEU A 620 28.80 -22.61 19.80
C LEU A 620 27.82 -22.10 18.74
N THR A 621 27.83 -22.72 17.55
CA THR A 621 26.86 -22.52 16.49
C THR A 621 26.15 -23.82 16.15
N ASP A 622 24.91 -23.73 15.68
CA ASP A 622 24.17 -24.87 15.15
C ASP A 622 24.66 -25.24 13.74
N ARG A 623 24.08 -26.30 13.17
CA ARG A 623 24.43 -26.78 11.82
C ARG A 623 24.15 -25.77 10.69
N TYR A 624 23.43 -24.69 10.97
CA TYR A 624 23.12 -23.61 10.04
C TYR A 624 23.99 -22.37 10.27
N GLY A 625 24.91 -22.41 11.24
CA GLY A 625 25.75 -21.28 11.63
C GLY A 625 25.04 -20.26 12.52
N SER A 626 23.88 -20.61 13.10
CA SER A 626 23.16 -19.76 14.05
C SER A 626 23.80 -19.90 15.43
N VAL A 627 23.90 -18.81 16.19
CA VAL A 627 24.44 -18.84 17.55
C VAL A 627 23.57 -19.74 18.43
N LEU A 628 24.20 -20.65 19.16
CA LEU A 628 23.55 -21.46 20.19
C LEU A 628 23.38 -20.64 21.46
N HIS A 629 22.38 -20.99 22.27
CA HIS A 629 22.06 -20.28 23.50
C HIS A 629 21.99 -21.26 24.66
N THR A 630 22.30 -20.78 25.86
CA THR A 630 21.99 -21.50 27.09
C THR A 630 20.48 -21.73 27.22
N ARG A 631 20.07 -22.67 28.07
CA ARG A 631 18.64 -22.89 28.39
C ARG A 631 17.91 -21.63 28.86
N LYS A 632 18.65 -20.69 29.46
CA LYS A 632 18.13 -19.40 29.95
C LYS A 632 18.14 -18.28 28.89
N GLY A 633 18.51 -18.59 27.66
CA GLY A 633 18.47 -17.65 26.53
C GLY A 633 19.71 -16.77 26.34
N LYS A 634 20.82 -17.03 27.05
CA LYS A 634 22.08 -16.30 26.82
C LYS A 634 22.86 -16.88 25.63
N ASP A 635 23.27 -16.04 24.68
CA ASP A 635 24.14 -16.38 23.55
C ASP A 635 25.44 -17.03 24.06
N LEU A 636 25.83 -18.15 23.45
CA LEU A 636 27.10 -18.82 23.77
C LEU A 636 28.32 -18.13 23.18
N VAL A 637 28.12 -17.17 22.27
CA VAL A 637 29.17 -16.36 21.65
C VAL A 637 29.01 -14.92 22.13
N ILE A 638 30.09 -14.34 22.63
CA ILE A 638 30.17 -12.93 23.01
C ILE A 638 30.68 -12.15 21.80
N PHE A 639 30.00 -11.05 21.51
CA PHE A 639 30.31 -10.16 20.39
C PHE A 639 30.87 -8.83 20.88
N ASP A 640 31.72 -8.19 20.07
CA ASP A 640 32.10 -6.79 20.29
C ASP A 640 31.08 -5.80 19.70
N THR A 641 31.38 -4.50 19.78
CA THR A 641 30.51 -3.41 19.27
C THR A 641 30.29 -3.43 17.77
N CYS A 642 31.15 -4.14 17.01
CA CYS A 642 31.02 -4.34 15.58
C CYS A 642 30.39 -5.71 15.26
N PHE A 643 29.78 -6.36 16.26
CA PHE A 643 29.19 -7.69 16.15
C PHE A 643 30.17 -8.79 15.72
N ARG A 644 31.46 -8.63 16.00
CA ARG A 644 32.46 -9.68 15.75
C ARG A 644 32.50 -10.66 16.92
N PRO A 645 32.50 -11.98 16.67
CA PRO A 645 32.57 -12.96 17.73
C PRO A 645 33.97 -12.92 18.35
N VAL A 646 34.07 -12.59 19.64
CA VAL A 646 35.35 -12.36 20.34
C VAL A 646 35.69 -13.47 21.32
N SER A 647 34.69 -14.09 21.96
CA SER A 647 34.92 -15.14 22.96
C SER A 647 33.67 -15.99 23.18
N ALA A 648 33.86 -17.17 23.80
CA ALA A 648 32.75 -18.01 24.24
C ALA A 648 32.19 -17.53 25.59
N LEU A 649 30.88 -17.71 25.83
CA LEU A 649 30.21 -17.38 27.08
C LEU A 649 30.84 -18.10 28.29
N VAL A 650 31.18 -19.39 28.12
CA VAL A 650 31.81 -20.21 29.15
C VAL A 650 33.33 -20.29 28.91
N GLY A 651 33.95 -19.10 28.87
CA GLY A 651 35.38 -18.90 29.06
C GLY A 651 36.32 -19.42 27.96
N GLY A 652 36.73 -18.52 27.07
CA GLY A 652 37.91 -18.70 26.23
C GLY A 652 37.81 -18.06 24.85
N GLU A 653 38.90 -18.17 24.11
CA GLU A 653 38.94 -17.87 22.68
C GLU A 653 37.99 -18.78 21.90
N LEU A 654 37.66 -18.38 20.68
CA LEU A 654 36.85 -19.16 19.76
C LEU A 654 37.75 -20.02 18.89
N TYR A 655 37.28 -21.20 18.54
CA TYR A 655 38.00 -22.17 17.72
C TYR A 655 37.18 -22.55 16.49
N ASP A 656 37.87 -22.87 15.41
CA ASP A 656 37.25 -23.45 14.21
C ASP A 656 36.99 -24.96 14.37
N TYR A 657 36.43 -25.59 13.33
CA TYR A 657 36.16 -27.03 13.31
C TYR A 657 37.41 -27.92 13.38
N LYS A 658 38.61 -27.38 13.12
CA LYS A 658 39.89 -28.09 13.26
C LYS A 658 40.50 -27.90 14.65
N GLY A 659 39.87 -27.13 15.53
CA GLY A 659 40.40 -26.78 16.84
C GLY A 659 41.49 -25.71 16.79
N MET A 660 41.54 -24.90 15.73
CA MET A 660 42.45 -23.75 15.62
C MET A 660 41.80 -22.50 16.24
N PRO A 661 42.49 -21.76 17.13
CA PRO A 661 41.98 -20.49 17.64
C PRO A 661 41.72 -19.51 16.49
N LEU A 662 40.61 -18.77 16.50
CA LEU A 662 40.26 -17.84 15.41
C LEU A 662 41.29 -16.73 15.17
N LYS A 663 42.13 -16.43 16.17
CA LYS A 663 43.24 -15.47 16.01
C LYS A 663 44.39 -16.02 15.15
N HIS A 664 44.41 -17.32 14.88
CA HIS A 664 45.43 -17.95 14.06
C HIS A 664 45.17 -17.67 12.57
N PRO A 665 46.20 -17.30 11.76
CA PRO A 665 46.03 -16.98 10.33
C PRO A 665 45.47 -18.10 9.44
N PHE A 666 45.42 -19.33 9.95
CA PHE A 666 44.96 -20.52 9.22
C PHE A 666 43.67 -21.10 9.82
N ALA A 667 43.08 -20.42 10.81
CA ALA A 667 41.78 -20.80 11.31
C ALA A 667 40.74 -20.58 10.21
N ASP A 668 39.87 -21.57 10.02
CA ASP A 668 38.83 -21.56 9.00
C ASP A 668 37.45 -21.66 9.66
N PRO A 669 36.91 -20.55 10.20
CA PRO A 669 35.57 -20.54 10.78
C PRO A 669 34.48 -20.82 9.75
N SER A 670 34.76 -20.70 8.45
CA SER A 670 33.77 -20.80 7.38
C SER A 670 33.27 -22.23 7.15
N ARG A 671 33.86 -23.23 7.80
CA ARG A 671 33.49 -24.63 7.63
C ARG A 671 32.92 -25.23 8.91
N LEU A 672 31.88 -26.03 8.74
CA LEU A 672 31.29 -26.86 9.78
C LEU A 672 31.82 -28.29 9.67
N ALA A 673 31.96 -28.98 10.82
CA ALA A 673 32.28 -30.39 10.83
C ALA A 673 31.12 -31.18 10.20
N LYS A 674 31.41 -32.01 9.19
CA LYS A 674 30.42 -32.84 8.50
C LYS A 674 29.98 -34.00 9.40
N ASN A 675 28.90 -33.80 10.14
CA ASN A 675 28.35 -34.77 11.08
C ASN A 675 26.98 -35.28 10.64
N PRO A 676 26.60 -36.52 11.02
CA PRO A 676 25.30 -37.07 10.66
C PRO A 676 24.15 -36.27 11.29
N ALA A 677 23.12 -35.99 10.49
CA ALA A 677 21.92 -35.29 10.94
C ALA A 677 20.99 -36.28 11.68
N LYS A 678 21.21 -36.47 12.98
CA LYS A 678 20.34 -37.27 13.84
C LYS A 678 19.50 -36.36 14.73
N GLN A 679 18.18 -36.53 14.72
CA GLN A 679 17.25 -35.74 15.52
C GLN A 679 16.73 -36.55 16.72
N THR A 680 16.43 -35.86 17.81
CA THR A 680 15.74 -36.46 18.95
C THR A 680 14.31 -36.84 18.58
N PRO A 681 13.73 -37.87 19.22
CA PRO A 681 12.30 -38.13 19.12
C PRO A 681 11.50 -36.87 19.48
N ASP A 682 10.52 -36.52 18.63
CA ASP A 682 9.65 -35.35 18.78
C ASP A 682 10.37 -33.97 18.71
N GLY A 683 11.62 -33.90 18.25
CA GLY A 683 12.32 -32.63 17.96
C GLY A 683 12.61 -31.75 19.19
N VAL A 684 12.77 -32.38 20.36
CA VAL A 684 12.94 -31.66 21.64
C VAL A 684 14.37 -31.16 21.79
N GLN A 685 14.52 -29.88 22.19
CA GLN A 685 15.80 -29.30 22.57
C GLN A 685 16.27 -29.78 23.96
N LEU A 686 17.51 -30.25 24.04
CA LEU A 686 18.12 -30.83 25.23
C LEU A 686 19.31 -30.01 25.71
N PHE A 687 19.53 -30.02 27.03
CA PHE A 687 20.59 -29.30 27.71
C PHE A 687 21.30 -30.20 28.72
N ASP A 688 22.56 -29.89 29.03
CA ASP A 688 23.29 -30.52 30.12
C ASP A 688 22.97 -29.87 31.48
N CYS A 689 23.69 -30.29 32.53
CA CYS A 689 23.56 -29.72 33.87
C CYS A 689 24.12 -28.29 34.01
N GLU A 690 24.89 -27.81 33.03
CA GLU A 690 25.49 -26.46 32.99
C GLU A 690 24.65 -25.47 32.16
N ASP A 691 23.41 -25.84 31.82
CA ASP A 691 22.52 -25.09 30.93
C ASP A 691 23.03 -24.97 29.48
N LEU A 692 24.02 -25.78 29.07
CA LEU A 692 24.56 -25.78 27.70
C LEU A 692 23.76 -26.72 26.79
N PRO A 693 23.51 -26.32 25.54
CA PRO A 693 22.71 -27.11 24.60
C PRO A 693 23.47 -28.34 24.14
N LEU A 694 22.76 -29.47 24.11
CA LEU A 694 23.22 -30.75 23.56
C LEU A 694 22.58 -31.07 22.20
N THR A 695 21.51 -30.35 21.87
CA THR A 695 20.85 -30.35 20.58
C THR A 695 20.56 -28.91 20.16
N ASP A 696 20.33 -28.69 18.86
CA ASP A 696 19.81 -27.41 18.38
C ASP A 696 18.33 -27.21 18.78
N ALA A 697 17.78 -26.04 18.44
CA ALA A 697 16.39 -25.68 18.75
C ALA A 697 15.33 -26.53 18.01
N SER A 698 15.73 -27.27 16.98
CA SER A 698 14.89 -28.22 16.27
C SER A 698 15.08 -29.65 16.78
N GLY A 699 15.96 -29.88 17.77
CA GLY A 699 16.25 -31.19 18.33
C GLY A 699 17.29 -32.00 17.57
N PHE A 700 18.04 -31.42 16.61
CA PHE A 700 19.17 -32.11 15.99
C PHE A 700 20.34 -32.20 16.97
N ILE A 701 20.96 -33.37 17.06
CA ILE A 701 22.08 -33.64 17.95
C ILE A 701 23.28 -32.80 17.53
N LEU A 702 23.86 -32.10 18.51
CA LEU A 702 25.10 -31.36 18.33
C LEU A 702 26.30 -32.31 18.45
N TYR A 703 27.40 -31.95 17.82
CA TYR A 703 28.63 -32.75 17.79
C TYR A 703 29.82 -31.89 18.19
N THR A 704 30.81 -32.48 18.86
CA THR A 704 32.10 -31.81 19.05
C THR A 704 32.77 -31.53 17.70
N SER A 705 33.81 -30.68 17.69
CA SER A 705 34.63 -30.48 16.50
C SER A 705 35.28 -31.78 15.98
N TYR A 706 35.47 -32.78 16.86
CA TYR A 706 35.96 -34.12 16.54
C TYR A 706 34.87 -35.11 16.09
N GLY A 707 33.61 -34.67 15.97
CA GLY A 707 32.49 -35.51 15.52
C GLY A 707 31.92 -36.44 16.58
N VAL A 708 32.14 -36.17 17.87
CA VAL A 708 31.54 -36.93 18.97
C VAL A 708 30.15 -36.37 19.28
N PRO A 709 29.07 -37.18 19.29
CA PRO A 709 27.73 -36.69 19.59
C PRO A 709 27.62 -36.19 21.03
N MET A 710 26.95 -35.07 21.22
CA MET A 710 26.68 -34.46 22.53
C MET A 710 25.76 -35.28 23.43
N VAL A 711 25.01 -36.23 22.86
CA VAL A 711 24.04 -37.07 23.57
C VAL A 711 24.24 -38.56 23.24
N SER A 712 24.10 -39.41 24.25
CA SER A 712 24.12 -40.87 24.12
C SER A 712 22.73 -41.48 24.34
N PHE A 713 22.51 -42.65 23.73
CA PHE A 713 21.23 -43.37 23.77
C PHE A 713 21.35 -44.70 24.52
N ASP A 714 20.26 -45.14 25.13
CA ASP A 714 20.13 -46.50 25.67
C ASP A 714 19.74 -47.51 24.57
N VAL A 715 19.67 -48.79 24.93
CA VAL A 715 19.32 -49.90 24.01
C VAL A 715 17.90 -49.78 23.44
N HIS A 716 17.05 -48.92 24.01
CA HIS A 716 15.69 -48.66 23.56
C HIS A 716 15.58 -47.33 22.77
N GLY A 717 16.69 -46.67 22.47
CA GLY A 717 16.72 -45.42 21.72
C GLY A 717 16.33 -44.17 22.53
N ARG A 718 16.27 -44.26 23.87
CA ARG A 718 16.00 -43.12 24.76
C ARG A 718 17.29 -42.43 25.17
N ILE A 719 17.20 -41.19 25.64
CA ILE A 719 18.37 -40.41 26.06
C ILE A 719 18.93 -40.97 27.38
N LYS A 720 20.22 -41.33 27.37
CA LYS A 720 20.90 -41.92 28.53
C LYS A 720 21.70 -40.89 29.32
N CYS A 721 22.60 -40.16 28.67
CA CYS A 721 23.44 -39.13 29.27
C CYS A 721 24.05 -38.22 28.20
N ASP A 722 24.61 -37.09 28.62
CA ASP A 722 25.44 -36.24 27.76
C ASP A 722 26.78 -36.94 27.39
N HIS A 723 27.58 -36.29 26.55
CA HIS A 723 28.87 -36.81 26.10
C HIS A 723 29.89 -37.05 27.23
N SER A 724 29.68 -36.45 28.41
CA SER A 724 30.52 -36.59 29.60
C SER A 724 29.93 -37.60 30.60
N GLY A 725 28.83 -38.27 30.28
CA GLY A 725 28.17 -39.22 31.17
C GLY A 725 27.24 -38.59 32.22
N ARG A 726 26.92 -37.29 32.10
CA ARG A 726 26.08 -36.52 33.02
C ARG A 726 24.60 -36.57 32.61
N PRO A 727 23.65 -36.28 33.53
CA PRO A 727 22.22 -36.28 33.20
C PRO A 727 21.84 -35.18 32.19
N VAL A 728 20.77 -35.44 31.43
CA VAL A 728 20.24 -34.57 30.37
C VAL A 728 18.89 -33.99 30.77
N PHE A 729 18.63 -32.74 30.38
CA PHE A 729 17.44 -31.98 30.75
C PHE A 729 16.74 -31.38 29.52
N ASP A 730 15.43 -31.19 29.61
CA ASP A 730 14.65 -30.46 28.61
C ASP A 730 14.72 -28.93 28.83
N ILE A 731 14.09 -28.16 27.94
CA ILE A 731 14.06 -26.69 28.03
C ILE A 731 13.45 -26.15 29.34
N ARG A 732 12.57 -26.92 30.00
CA ARG A 732 12.00 -26.55 31.31
C ARG A 732 12.96 -26.85 32.47
N GLY A 733 14.09 -27.50 32.19
CA GLY A 733 15.02 -28.00 33.20
C GLY A 733 14.57 -29.31 33.84
N LEU A 734 13.63 -30.03 33.21
CA LEU A 734 13.18 -31.33 33.69
C LEU A 734 14.08 -32.44 33.18
N ALA A 735 14.39 -33.40 34.04
CA ALA A 735 15.26 -34.51 33.73
C ALA A 735 14.65 -35.41 32.64
N VAL A 736 15.44 -35.66 31.61
CA VAL A 736 15.18 -36.62 30.54
C VAL A 736 15.89 -37.93 30.84
N SER A 737 17.02 -37.89 31.55
CA SER A 737 17.75 -39.07 31.98
C SER A 737 18.02 -39.11 33.48
N ARG A 738 18.27 -40.32 33.99
CA ARG A 738 18.50 -40.59 35.42
C ARG A 738 19.97 -40.42 35.77
N SER A 739 20.23 -39.85 36.95
CA SER A 739 21.57 -39.79 37.54
C SER A 739 21.65 -40.80 38.68
N SER A 740 22.63 -41.71 38.64
CA SER A 740 22.79 -42.78 39.66
C SER A 740 21.51 -43.62 39.91
N GLY A 741 20.70 -43.84 38.87
CA GLY A 741 19.43 -44.57 38.95
C GLY A 741 18.24 -43.77 39.51
N ALA A 742 18.42 -42.49 39.84
CA ALA A 742 17.39 -41.62 40.39
C ALA A 742 17.03 -40.46 39.45
N TRP A 743 15.79 -39.98 39.56
CA TRP A 743 15.32 -38.74 38.97
C TRP A 743 15.74 -37.57 39.84
N LYS A 744 16.54 -36.67 39.28
CA LYS A 744 17.10 -35.51 39.97
C LYS A 744 16.99 -34.27 39.09
N ASP A 745 16.88 -33.10 39.71
CA ASP A 745 17.01 -31.83 39.00
C ASP A 745 18.46 -31.55 38.59
N GLN A 746 18.69 -30.43 37.91
CA GLN A 746 20.03 -29.99 37.50
C GLN A 746 20.99 -29.76 38.68
N CYS A 747 20.47 -29.44 39.86
CA CYS A 747 21.24 -29.26 41.09
C CYS A 747 21.44 -30.56 41.88
N GLY A 748 20.99 -31.70 41.35
CA GLY A 748 21.09 -33.02 42.00
C GLY A 748 20.02 -33.28 43.07
N LYS A 749 19.00 -32.42 43.23
CA LYS A 749 17.90 -32.61 44.17
C LYS A 749 16.92 -33.67 43.64
N PRO A 750 16.48 -34.61 44.49
CA PRO A 750 15.64 -35.74 44.08
C PRO A 750 14.23 -35.30 43.70
N TYR A 751 13.66 -35.97 42.70
CA TYR A 751 12.27 -35.78 42.30
C TYR A 751 11.33 -36.48 43.26
N ARG A 752 10.25 -35.79 43.62
CA ARG A 752 9.11 -36.26 44.41
C ARG A 752 7.87 -36.25 43.53
N LEU A 753 7.61 -37.40 42.89
CA LEU A 753 6.52 -37.60 41.96
C LEU A 753 5.39 -38.35 42.63
N PHE A 754 4.15 -38.02 42.28
CA PHE A 754 2.95 -38.59 42.87
C PHE A 754 1.91 -38.95 41.81
N ASN A 755 1.08 -39.94 42.14
CA ASN A 755 -0.20 -40.17 41.49
C ASN A 755 -1.30 -39.77 42.47
N GLN A 756 -1.91 -38.61 42.25
CA GLN A 756 -2.82 -37.97 43.21
C GLN A 756 -2.10 -37.71 44.55
N SER A 757 -2.21 -38.64 45.50
CA SER A 757 -1.51 -38.58 46.79
C SER A 757 -0.45 -39.65 46.97
N LEU A 758 -0.43 -40.70 46.16
CA LEU A 758 0.48 -41.84 46.33
C LEU A 758 1.84 -41.54 45.70
N PRO A 759 2.96 -41.82 46.40
CA PRO A 759 4.29 -41.58 45.86
C PRO A 759 4.61 -42.54 44.71
N LEU A 760 5.29 -42.00 43.70
CA LEU A 760 5.85 -42.74 42.57
C LEU A 760 7.38 -42.81 42.64
N THR A 761 8.00 -41.95 43.47
CA THR A 761 9.43 -41.97 43.77
C THR A 761 9.70 -41.99 45.28
N ASP A 762 10.84 -42.57 45.66
CA ASP A 762 11.36 -42.50 47.03
C ASP A 762 12.00 -41.14 47.34
N GLU A 763 12.51 -40.96 48.56
CA GLU A 763 13.06 -39.67 49.02
C GLU A 763 14.37 -39.29 48.32
N ASP A 764 15.06 -40.29 47.75
CA ASP A 764 16.28 -40.14 46.96
C ASP A 764 15.97 -39.98 45.46
N GLY A 765 14.68 -39.95 45.08
CA GLY A 765 14.20 -39.75 43.72
C GLY A 765 14.22 -41.02 42.86
N ARG A 766 14.39 -42.21 43.45
CA ARG A 766 14.34 -43.48 42.72
C ARG A 766 12.91 -43.87 42.45
N GLU A 767 12.69 -44.53 41.32
CA GLU A 767 11.37 -45.04 40.95
C GLU A 767 10.91 -46.12 41.93
N LEU A 768 9.62 -46.08 42.26
CA LEU A 768 8.97 -47.12 43.04
C LEU A 768 8.39 -48.19 42.11
N TYR A 769 8.30 -49.41 42.64
CA TYR A 769 7.85 -50.59 41.91
C TYR A 769 6.71 -51.25 42.67
N ASP A 770 5.73 -51.77 41.93
CA ASP A 770 4.66 -52.59 42.52
C ASP A 770 5.21 -53.93 43.04
N ILE A 771 4.37 -54.70 43.72
CA ILE A 771 4.73 -56.03 44.23
C ILE A 771 5.10 -57.05 43.13
N LYS A 772 4.79 -56.76 41.86
CA LYS A 772 5.20 -57.57 40.70
C LYS A 772 6.55 -57.11 40.10
N GLY A 773 7.16 -56.07 40.65
CA GLY A 773 8.40 -55.49 40.14
C GLY A 773 8.22 -54.58 38.92
N LYS A 774 7.00 -54.11 38.64
CA LYS A 774 6.74 -53.14 37.55
C LYS A 774 6.91 -51.71 38.07
N SER A 775 7.69 -50.88 37.35
CA SER A 775 7.84 -49.46 37.69
C SER A 775 6.49 -48.77 37.65
N LEU A 776 6.21 -47.91 38.63
CA LEU A 776 4.97 -47.15 38.70
C LEU A 776 4.94 -45.96 37.72
N ILE A 777 6.07 -45.69 37.06
CA ILE A 777 6.24 -44.58 36.12
C ILE A 777 6.43 -45.13 34.70
N HIS A 778 5.77 -44.48 33.74
CA HIS A 778 5.96 -44.67 32.31
C HIS A 778 6.69 -43.47 31.71
N GLN A 779 7.77 -43.75 31.00
CA GLN A 779 8.58 -42.74 30.33
C GLN A 779 8.06 -42.45 28.92
N ASP A 780 8.25 -41.23 28.43
CA ASP A 780 7.98 -40.92 27.02
C ASP A 780 9.12 -41.39 26.08
N LYS A 781 8.98 -41.11 24.78
CA LYS A 781 9.95 -41.53 23.75
C LYS A 781 11.35 -40.96 23.95
N ILE A 782 11.49 -39.79 24.59
CA ILE A 782 12.79 -39.20 24.86
C ILE A 782 13.37 -39.66 26.21
N GLY A 783 12.52 -40.07 27.15
CA GLY A 783 12.90 -40.68 28.43
C GLY A 783 12.26 -40.03 29.67
N ARG A 784 11.49 -38.95 29.54
CA ARG A 784 10.94 -38.19 30.69
C ARG A 784 9.90 -39.00 31.46
N PRO A 785 9.79 -38.87 32.80
CA PRO A 785 8.80 -39.59 33.61
C PRO A 785 7.41 -38.94 33.53
N VAL A 786 6.69 -39.14 32.42
CA VAL A 786 5.47 -38.34 32.10
C VAL A 786 4.19 -38.90 32.70
N LYS A 787 4.02 -40.24 32.68
CA LYS A 787 2.76 -40.89 33.04
C LYS A 787 2.94 -41.95 34.12
N THR A 788 1.85 -42.29 34.79
CA THR A 788 1.75 -43.47 35.65
C THR A 788 1.45 -44.71 34.81
N VAL A 789 1.58 -45.90 35.40
CA VAL A 789 1.19 -47.17 34.74
C VAL A 789 -0.29 -47.19 34.35
N GLN A 790 -1.15 -46.45 35.05
CA GLN A 790 -2.58 -46.31 34.75
C GLN A 790 -2.87 -45.24 33.67
N GLY A 791 -1.83 -44.65 33.06
CA GLY A 791 -1.97 -43.69 31.96
C GLY A 791 -2.27 -42.24 32.38
N SER A 792 -2.39 -41.96 33.68
CA SER A 792 -2.54 -40.61 34.21
C SER A 792 -1.21 -39.85 34.19
N TYR A 793 -1.22 -38.52 34.13
CA TYR A 793 0.02 -37.74 34.25
C TYR A 793 0.58 -37.81 35.66
N VAL A 794 1.91 -37.89 35.79
CA VAL A 794 2.57 -37.72 37.10
C VAL A 794 2.32 -36.32 37.63
N GLN A 795 2.25 -36.20 38.95
CA GLN A 795 1.99 -34.96 39.66
C GLN A 795 3.13 -34.62 40.62
N ASP A 796 3.31 -33.33 40.90
CA ASP A 796 4.14 -32.89 42.01
C ASP A 796 3.37 -32.94 43.34
N SER A 797 4.01 -32.56 44.45
CA SER A 797 3.37 -32.59 45.77
C SER A 797 2.17 -31.65 45.92
N LYS A 798 2.03 -30.66 45.04
CA LYS A 798 0.87 -29.76 45.00
C LYS A 798 -0.22 -30.24 44.03
N GLY A 799 -0.07 -31.43 43.45
CA GLY A 799 -1.03 -32.01 42.50
C GLY A 799 -0.92 -31.44 41.07
N ARG A 800 0.08 -30.60 40.76
CA ARG A 800 0.26 -30.07 39.40
C ARG A 800 0.78 -31.16 38.50
N ARG A 801 0.21 -31.29 37.30
CA ARG A 801 0.52 -32.36 36.35
C ARG A 801 1.83 -32.06 35.61
N PHE A 802 2.51 -33.09 35.11
CA PHE A 802 3.74 -32.93 34.31
C PHE A 802 3.66 -31.96 33.13
N VAL A 803 2.49 -31.85 32.49
CA VAL A 803 2.24 -30.94 31.36
C VAL A 803 2.08 -29.48 31.78
N ASP A 804 1.92 -29.21 33.07
CA ASP A 804 1.83 -27.86 33.62
C ASP A 804 3.21 -27.16 33.55
N ILE A 805 3.22 -25.91 33.10
CA ILE A 805 4.43 -25.08 33.03
C ILE A 805 5.02 -24.78 34.43
N HIS A 806 4.20 -24.86 35.48
CA HIS A 806 4.57 -24.61 36.86
C HIS A 806 4.84 -25.88 37.66
N PHE A 807 4.88 -27.05 37.00
CA PHE A 807 5.25 -28.32 37.63
C PHE A 807 6.61 -28.21 38.33
N LYS A 808 6.65 -28.49 39.64
CA LYS A 808 7.90 -28.48 40.42
C LYS A 808 8.07 -29.82 41.13
N PRO A 809 8.86 -30.75 40.58
CA PRO A 809 9.02 -32.09 41.15
C PRO A 809 9.93 -32.12 42.38
N ILE A 810 10.29 -30.98 42.98
CA ILE A 810 11.24 -30.90 44.09
C ILE A 810 10.51 -30.39 45.33
N ILE A 811 10.77 -31.02 46.47
CA ILE A 811 10.32 -30.56 47.79
C ILE A 811 11.56 -30.25 48.64
N MET A 812 11.55 -29.15 49.39
CA MET A 812 12.52 -28.92 50.45
C MET A 812 12.10 -29.78 51.65
N SER A 813 12.84 -30.87 51.90
CA SER A 813 12.47 -31.82 52.96
C SER A 813 12.60 -31.18 54.34
N ASN A 814 11.49 -31.06 55.05
CA ASN A 814 11.42 -30.97 56.52
C ASN A 814 11.09 -32.35 57.14
N HIS A 815 11.13 -33.43 56.37
CA HIS A 815 10.76 -34.75 56.85
C HIS A 815 11.97 -35.42 57.50
N VAL A 816 11.81 -35.72 58.80
CA VAL A 816 12.78 -36.48 59.60
C VAL A 816 13.06 -37.81 58.90
N ARG A 817 14.30 -38.02 58.44
CA ARG A 817 14.80 -39.34 58.02
C ARG A 817 14.56 -40.31 59.17
N LYS A 818 13.64 -41.25 59.01
CA LYS A 818 13.39 -42.29 60.02
C LYS A 818 14.04 -43.61 59.59
N SER A 819 14.50 -44.36 60.58
CA SER A 819 15.25 -45.61 60.41
C SER A 819 14.49 -46.62 59.54
N PRO A 820 15.21 -47.37 58.67
CA PRO A 820 14.60 -48.38 57.83
C PRO A 820 14.00 -49.52 58.69
N LEU A 821 12.89 -50.08 58.21
CA LEU A 821 12.35 -51.33 58.72
C LEU A 821 13.16 -52.48 58.13
N LEU A 822 13.66 -53.36 59.00
CA LEU A 822 14.52 -54.47 58.61
C LEU A 822 13.91 -55.82 59.04
N GLU A 823 14.20 -56.85 58.25
CA GLU A 823 14.00 -58.25 58.63
C GLU A 823 15.06 -58.68 59.67
N GLU A 824 14.91 -59.87 60.27
CA GLU A 824 15.87 -60.38 61.27
C GLU A 824 17.29 -60.54 60.72
N ASP A 825 17.42 -60.85 59.43
CA ASP A 825 18.69 -60.99 58.72
C ASP A 825 19.31 -59.62 58.34
N LYS A 826 18.72 -58.51 58.82
CA LYS A 826 19.06 -57.11 58.51
C LYS A 826 18.80 -56.70 57.07
N SER A 827 18.08 -57.51 56.28
CA SER A 827 17.63 -57.10 54.96
C SER A 827 16.48 -56.10 55.04
N ALA A 828 16.32 -55.28 54.01
CA ALA A 828 15.28 -54.24 53.96
C ALA A 828 13.87 -54.85 53.86
N LEU A 829 13.01 -54.53 54.83
CA LEU A 829 11.63 -55.01 54.84
C LEU A 829 10.81 -54.23 53.80
N ARG A 830 10.37 -54.92 52.73
CA ARG A 830 9.56 -54.34 51.66
C ARG A 830 8.09 -54.66 51.86
N LEU A 831 7.32 -53.62 52.16
CA LEU A 831 5.90 -53.73 52.49
C LEU A 831 5.03 -53.15 51.37
N TYR A 832 3.86 -53.75 51.19
CA TYR A 832 2.89 -53.40 50.17
C TYR A 832 1.46 -53.38 50.74
N ASP A 833 0.59 -52.58 50.15
CA ASP A 833 -0.86 -52.61 50.47
C ASP A 833 -1.55 -53.80 49.78
N SER A 834 -2.87 -53.93 49.99
CA SER A 834 -3.69 -54.99 49.37
C SER A 834 -3.73 -54.93 47.85
N ASP A 835 -3.47 -53.75 47.27
CA ASP A 835 -3.48 -53.53 45.82
C ASP A 835 -2.08 -53.73 45.21
N GLY A 836 -1.07 -54.01 46.05
CA GLY A 836 0.32 -54.24 45.66
C GLY A 836 1.12 -52.95 45.47
N ASN A 837 0.64 -51.79 45.94
CA ASN A 837 1.40 -50.55 45.94
C ASN A 837 2.43 -50.57 47.08
N PRO A 838 3.65 -50.05 46.86
CA PRO A 838 4.69 -50.04 47.87
C PRO A 838 4.34 -49.08 49.02
N LEU A 839 4.58 -49.55 50.24
CA LEU A 839 4.46 -48.81 51.49
C LEU A 839 5.82 -48.46 52.10
N THR A 840 6.89 -49.12 51.66
CA THR A 840 8.29 -48.81 51.95
C THR A 840 9.11 -48.70 50.68
N ASP A 841 10.23 -48.00 50.72
CA ASP A 841 11.21 -47.97 49.63
C ASP A 841 12.07 -49.26 49.57
N ILE A 842 13.05 -49.27 48.65
CA ILE A 842 13.96 -50.40 48.45
C ILE A 842 14.88 -50.69 49.64
N LEU A 843 15.09 -49.69 50.50
CA LEU A 843 15.91 -49.74 51.71
C LEU A 843 15.06 -50.02 52.96
N GLY A 844 13.74 -50.19 52.82
CA GLY A 844 12.82 -50.46 53.93
C GLY A 844 12.35 -49.20 54.65
N ARG A 845 12.59 -47.99 54.12
CA ARG A 845 12.12 -46.75 54.73
C ARG A 845 10.63 -46.55 54.44
N PRO A 846 9.80 -46.21 55.44
CA PRO A 846 8.38 -45.94 55.23
C PRO A 846 8.14 -44.79 54.25
N LEU A 847 7.21 -45.01 53.31
CA LEU A 847 6.83 -43.99 52.32
C LEU A 847 5.79 -43.02 52.88
N VAL A 848 5.80 -41.80 52.32
CA VAL A 848 4.84 -40.74 52.65
C VAL A 848 4.05 -40.30 51.42
N ASN A 849 2.81 -39.88 51.64
CA ASN A 849 1.96 -39.29 50.61
C ASN A 849 2.39 -37.86 50.24
N SER A 850 1.69 -37.22 49.29
CA SER A 850 1.99 -35.84 48.85
C SER A 850 1.85 -34.77 49.94
N LYS A 851 1.13 -35.06 51.02
CA LYS A 851 0.99 -34.21 52.22
C LYS A 851 2.07 -34.47 53.28
N GLY A 852 2.93 -35.48 53.08
CA GLY A 852 3.95 -35.87 54.03
C GLY A 852 3.47 -36.83 55.12
N GLU A 853 2.27 -37.40 54.99
CA GLU A 853 1.73 -38.37 55.94
C GLU A 853 2.20 -39.79 55.59
N PHE A 854 2.54 -40.60 56.60
CA PHE A 854 3.00 -41.98 56.40
C PHE A 854 1.92 -42.87 55.81
N LEU A 855 2.33 -43.76 54.90
CA LEU A 855 1.46 -44.79 54.33
C LEU A 855 1.31 -46.02 55.24
N ILE A 856 2.12 -46.12 56.29
CA ILE A 856 2.08 -47.19 57.30
C ILE A 856 1.73 -46.58 58.65
N ASN A 857 0.84 -47.24 59.38
CA ASN A 857 0.46 -46.88 60.74
C ASN A 857 1.02 -47.90 61.75
N GLY A 858 1.82 -47.41 62.70
CA GLY A 858 2.43 -48.21 63.78
C GLY A 858 1.89 -47.92 65.17
N LYS A 859 0.74 -47.24 65.31
CA LYS A 859 0.16 -46.85 66.62
C LYS A 859 -0.07 -48.03 67.58
N ASN A 860 -0.21 -49.26 67.07
CA ASN A 860 -0.45 -50.48 67.86
C ASN A 860 0.79 -51.39 68.01
N GLY A 861 1.98 -50.86 67.76
CA GLY A 861 3.25 -51.62 67.84
C GLY A 861 3.65 -52.30 66.52
N LEU A 862 4.93 -52.65 66.40
CA LEU A 862 5.55 -53.20 65.17
C LEU A 862 4.96 -54.54 64.72
N HIS A 863 4.32 -55.29 65.62
CA HIS A 863 3.67 -56.56 65.31
C HIS A 863 2.24 -56.42 64.76
N ARG A 864 1.72 -55.19 64.67
CA ARG A 864 0.37 -54.87 64.16
C ARG A 864 0.40 -53.67 63.20
N LEU A 865 1.36 -53.66 62.28
CA LEU A 865 1.42 -52.64 61.23
C LEU A 865 0.22 -52.78 60.29
N THR A 866 -0.44 -51.66 60.02
CA THR A 866 -1.50 -51.54 59.00
C THR A 866 -1.13 -50.47 57.99
N ASP A 867 -1.80 -50.44 56.85
CA ASP A 867 -1.72 -49.28 55.96
C ASP A 867 -2.35 -48.03 56.62
N CYS A 868 -2.23 -46.88 55.97
CA CYS A 868 -2.80 -45.61 56.45
C CYS A 868 -4.34 -45.60 56.53
N LYS A 869 -5.01 -46.61 55.99
CA LYS A 869 -6.47 -46.83 56.05
C LYS A 869 -6.86 -47.91 57.06
N GLY A 870 -5.90 -48.47 57.82
CA GLY A 870 -6.13 -49.53 58.80
C GLY A 870 -6.23 -50.95 58.22
N LYS A 871 -5.87 -51.16 56.95
CA LYS A 871 -5.92 -52.48 56.28
C LYS A 871 -4.64 -53.29 56.50
N GLN A 872 -4.78 -54.60 56.32
CA GLN A 872 -3.67 -55.57 56.33
C GLN A 872 -2.60 -55.22 55.29
N ILE A 873 -1.33 -55.34 55.67
CA ILE A 873 -0.18 -55.14 54.79
C ILE A 873 0.49 -56.47 54.43
N TYR A 874 1.22 -56.46 53.33
CA TYR A 874 1.81 -57.64 52.70
C TYR A 874 3.32 -57.47 52.55
N ASP A 875 4.06 -58.56 52.64
CA ASP A 875 5.48 -58.59 52.30
C ASP A 875 5.70 -58.68 50.77
N ARG A 876 6.97 -58.68 50.35
CA ARG A 876 7.38 -58.84 48.94
C ARG A 876 6.91 -60.16 48.28
N PHE A 877 6.45 -61.14 49.04
CA PHE A 877 5.97 -62.43 48.56
C PHE A 877 4.44 -62.52 48.56
N ARG A 878 3.73 -61.42 48.84
CA ARG A 878 2.26 -61.35 48.99
C ARG A 878 1.73 -62.11 50.19
N MET A 879 2.55 -62.39 51.19
CA MET A 879 2.06 -62.94 52.45
C MET A 879 1.58 -61.79 53.35
N PRO A 880 0.39 -61.91 53.99
CA PRO A 880 0.01 -61.00 55.05
C PRO A 880 1.08 -60.98 56.13
N LEU A 881 1.47 -59.77 56.54
CA LEU A 881 2.45 -59.59 57.60
C LEU A 881 1.96 -60.25 58.90
N GLY A 882 2.76 -61.15 59.48
CA GLY A 882 2.39 -61.97 60.66
C GLY A 882 2.04 -63.43 60.36
N CYS A 883 1.85 -63.81 59.09
CA CYS A 883 1.60 -65.21 58.69
C CYS A 883 2.89 -65.97 58.27
N ASN A 884 4.03 -65.27 58.18
CA ASN A 884 5.31 -65.88 57.84
C ASN A 884 6.16 -66.08 59.12
N PRO A 885 6.40 -67.33 59.56
CA PRO A 885 7.13 -67.61 60.81
C PRO A 885 8.60 -67.14 60.81
N LYS A 886 9.14 -66.70 59.67
CA LYS A 886 10.48 -66.10 59.54
C LYS A 886 10.49 -64.56 59.61
N SER A 887 9.34 -63.90 59.74
CA SER A 887 9.20 -62.44 59.65
C SER A 887 8.99 -61.77 61.01
N GLN A 888 9.94 -61.91 61.94
CA GLN A 888 9.97 -61.04 63.13
C GLN A 888 10.62 -59.71 62.77
N ILE A 889 9.89 -58.60 62.98
CA ILE A 889 10.34 -57.25 62.60
C ILE A 889 11.27 -56.70 63.68
N LYS A 890 12.48 -56.26 63.29
CA LYS A 890 13.40 -55.51 64.16
C LYS A 890 13.64 -54.12 63.59
N VAL A 891 13.75 -53.13 64.47
CA VAL A 891 14.15 -51.77 64.10
C VAL A 891 15.66 -51.66 64.33
N GLY A 892 16.39 -51.14 63.34
CA GLY A 892 17.80 -50.80 63.52
C GLY A 892 17.97 -49.85 64.71
N GLU A 893 18.95 -50.12 65.57
CA GLU A 893 19.14 -49.41 66.84
C GLU A 893 19.06 -47.87 66.67
N HIS A 894 18.25 -47.25 67.55
CA HIS A 894 17.93 -45.83 67.73
C HIS A 894 16.54 -45.32 67.23
N TYR A 895 15.66 -45.14 68.23
CA TYR A 895 14.49 -44.25 68.37
C TYR A 895 13.38 -44.23 67.29
N LEU A 896 12.30 -44.97 67.52
CA LEU A 896 10.95 -44.62 67.06
C LEU A 896 10.37 -43.56 68.01
N VAL A 897 10.54 -42.28 67.68
CA VAL A 897 9.80 -41.20 68.36
C VAL A 897 8.31 -41.38 68.04
N SER A 898 7.52 -41.43 69.12
CA SER A 898 6.06 -41.42 69.15
C SER A 898 5.47 -40.52 68.07
N ILE A 899 4.54 -41.06 67.28
CA ILE A 899 3.70 -40.28 66.36
C ILE A 899 2.59 -39.65 67.20
N THR A 900 2.90 -38.55 67.89
CA THR A 900 1.90 -37.61 68.41
C THR A 900 1.64 -36.54 67.35
N VAL A 901 0.36 -36.39 66.99
CA VAL A 901 -0.16 -35.32 66.13
C VAL A 901 -0.26 -34.05 67.00
N PRO A 902 0.29 -32.89 66.61
CA PRO A 902 -0.12 -31.63 67.23
C PRO A 902 -1.46 -31.18 66.63
N GLU A 903 -2.36 -30.69 67.49
CA GLU A 903 -3.66 -30.08 67.13
C GLU A 903 -3.54 -28.95 66.10
#